data_AF-A0A350ZY37-F1
#
_entry.id   AF-A0A350ZY37-F1
#
_cell.length_a   1.000
_cell.length_b   1.000
_cell.length_c   1.000
_cell.angle_alpha   90.00
_cell.angle_beta   90.00
_cell.angle_gamma   90.00
#
_symmetry.space_group_name_H-M   'P 1'
#
loop_
_entity.id
_entity.type
_entity.pdbx_description
1 polymer ?
#
loop_
_entity_poly.entity_id
_entity_poly.type
_entity_poly.pdbx_seq_one_letter_code
_entity_poly.pdbx_strand_id
1 'polypeptide(L)'
;MHDPRSAAPARAWQHARIALLWAVFVAYGSLVPLEYRPREDAWQAFMNTPWLDLGVGSRADWVANILLYIVLAYFATGAVWASRMGRAARVLVLMVVVTAILAMAVGIEYLQLFFPPRTVSRNDLLAEGLGTGLGLALWFVAGQRIAGLWQRFVHGGAHSLLAVLALYALGYLGLSFFPYDFLVSSQEVAAKLARPDSLSLGPGLSCGAAFICGVKLLVEAVLMVPVGLLLALGLKARSPGRRSPGLVTGVVAGAAVGLLIEAVQIVLASGTTQGISILTRALGMAWGVALARSHPLQWLHYSPARLLRWSLLLSPVYLALVLALHEVLPLALQPAWAATEKLETLRFLPFYYHYYTTETAAVRSLLFVLGSYAPIGLVAALAFPRLQRGAMILAVLVALALCFGVEVLKLFTVGKKPDPTNLLIAASSAWFMHWVASRILALMQAHATTSHATAHAEGLGYPARTASADWRKALLVGVLPAALIIAGVALTVPDAPPAAGANTPSVTYPPPSALPRPQLPGFRMAHPRLPHPSPADIATLRARNPRFLEQLSSAARNNPNAINAIMQAGFIQPGVFNLAPLHARLMETRFVDRGHGQVMPLAIAYDWLHDQWTAAERDALRDKLAEGCDYLIDVIRRDQLSPYNAFLYNAPLQALMACSIALYGDHPRGEAHMSFTHELWKNRVLPVWRQVFGNSGGWHEGGEYVAVGIGQAIHTLPALWRAATGEDLFASEPGIRGFLDFLVYRTRPDGTHMRWGDGAWFNRHPSDAAALALEFRHAAAYSLVPPKGGPVPTGWPWGPLSDDGLIDLQAAARLPLAKLFDGIGMLIARSDWSEHATWVSFKAGDNFWSHSHLDQGAFTIYSGGPLAIDSGWYGPAYGSEHHMNYAYQSIAHNLVTVTDPADNQPGPGFDHANPRHYANDGGQRRIGSGWGVDGAPLDAKQWAQRRETYHTGRIVAHMAEDDLAVAVADITPAYTNSQSGRGSFADRTRRVERMWRVFGYGRINNAGGVFDDVVATRAQFRQRWLR
;
A
#
# COMPACT_ATOMS: atom_id res chain seq x y z
N MET A 1 -63.85 11.75 -0.34
CA MET A 1 -63.44 13.05 0.25
C MET A 1 -62.58 12.76 1.48
N HIS A 2 -61.26 12.90 1.39
CA HIS A 2 -60.38 12.93 2.57
C HIS A 2 -60.11 14.40 2.89
N ASP A 3 -60.43 14.85 4.11
CA ASP A 3 -60.14 16.22 4.55
C ASP A 3 -58.62 16.47 4.53
N PRO A 4 -58.10 17.36 3.66
CA PRO A 4 -56.67 17.68 3.58
C PRO A 4 -56.10 18.27 4.87
N ARG A 5 -56.94 18.69 5.83
CA ARG A 5 -56.51 19.23 7.14
C ARG A 5 -56.00 18.15 8.10
N SER A 6 -56.36 16.88 7.90
CA SER A 6 -55.95 15.75 8.77
C SER A 6 -54.49 15.27 8.57
N ALA A 7 -53.90 15.49 7.39
CA ALA A 7 -52.58 14.93 7.01
C ALA A 7 -51.36 15.84 7.27
N ALA A 8 -51.57 17.13 7.59
CA ALA A 8 -50.48 18.10 7.80
C ALA A 8 -49.53 17.78 9.00
N PRO A 9 -50.02 17.45 10.22
CA PRO A 9 -49.13 17.22 11.37
C PRO A 9 -48.28 15.94 11.21
N ALA A 10 -48.81 14.92 10.53
CA ALA A 10 -48.07 13.69 10.24
C ALA A 10 -46.88 13.93 9.28
N ARG A 11 -47.01 14.85 8.33
CA ARG A 11 -45.95 15.20 7.35
C ARG A 11 -44.83 16.03 7.99
N ALA A 12 -45.20 17.02 8.81
CA ALA A 12 -44.23 17.81 9.55
C ALA A 12 -43.33 16.92 10.42
N TRP A 13 -43.93 15.94 11.12
CA TRP A 13 -43.19 15.02 11.98
C TRP A 13 -42.30 14.04 11.21
N GLN A 14 -42.71 13.58 10.02
CA GLN A 14 -41.84 12.75 9.16
C GLN A 14 -40.57 13.50 8.73
N HIS A 15 -40.71 14.75 8.29
CA HIS A 15 -39.56 15.58 7.93
C HIS A 15 -38.67 15.89 9.15
N ALA A 16 -39.28 16.17 10.31
CA ALA A 16 -38.55 16.41 11.55
C ALA A 16 -37.71 15.20 11.97
N ARG A 17 -38.27 13.98 11.88
CA ARG A 17 -37.53 12.75 12.19
C ARG A 17 -36.32 12.55 11.29
N ILE A 18 -36.46 12.78 9.99
CA ILE A 18 -35.36 12.65 9.06
C ILE A 18 -34.28 13.68 9.37
N ALA A 19 -34.66 14.94 9.62
CA ALA A 19 -33.74 16.00 10.00
C ALA A 19 -32.97 15.66 11.29
N LEU A 20 -33.64 15.15 12.32
CA LEU A 20 -33.00 14.77 13.59
C LEU A 20 -32.04 13.58 13.42
N LEU A 21 -32.46 12.52 12.72
CA LEU A 21 -31.59 11.37 12.45
C LEU A 21 -30.38 11.78 11.61
N TRP A 22 -30.58 12.68 10.66
CA TRP A 22 -29.50 13.20 9.83
C TRP A 22 -28.56 14.13 10.61
N ALA A 23 -29.07 14.96 11.52
CA ALA A 23 -28.23 15.75 12.42
C ALA A 23 -27.33 14.87 13.29
N VAL A 24 -27.87 13.77 13.84
CA VAL A 24 -27.07 12.78 14.58
C VAL A 24 -26.02 12.14 13.67
N PHE A 25 -26.37 11.81 12.42
CA PHE A 25 -25.43 11.25 11.46
C PHE A 25 -24.30 12.24 11.12
N VAL A 26 -24.60 13.52 10.91
CA VAL A 26 -23.61 14.58 10.67
C VAL A 26 -22.69 14.72 11.88
N ALA A 27 -23.25 14.87 13.08
CA ALA A 27 -22.46 14.98 14.32
C ALA A 27 -21.55 13.75 14.53
N TYR A 28 -22.06 12.55 14.28
CA TYR A 28 -21.27 11.32 14.35
C TYR A 28 -20.15 11.31 13.30
N GLY A 29 -20.51 11.54 12.04
CA GLY A 29 -19.59 11.50 10.89
C GLY A 29 -18.46 12.50 10.99
N SER A 30 -18.69 13.66 11.61
CA SER A 30 -17.67 14.69 11.86
C SER A 30 -16.76 14.40 13.06
N LEU A 31 -17.12 13.45 13.94
CA LEU A 31 -16.35 13.15 15.17
C LEU A 31 -15.65 11.77 15.14
N VAL A 32 -16.02 10.85 14.24
CA VAL A 32 -15.27 9.59 14.00
C VAL A 32 -13.79 9.95 13.73
N PRO A 33 -12.78 9.29 14.34
CA PRO A 33 -12.79 7.98 14.99
C PRO A 33 -13.24 7.95 16.46
N LEU A 34 -13.70 9.06 17.04
CA LEU A 34 -14.09 9.18 18.46
C LEU A 34 -12.95 8.92 19.45
N GLU A 35 -11.71 9.17 19.02
CA GLU A 35 -10.52 9.10 19.88
C GLU A 35 -10.32 10.41 20.66
N TYR A 36 -11.02 10.54 21.79
CA TYR A 36 -10.94 11.74 22.62
C TYR A 36 -9.53 11.93 23.21
N ARG A 37 -8.95 13.11 22.98
CA ARG A 37 -7.74 13.60 23.65
C ARG A 37 -8.02 14.97 24.27
N PRO A 38 -7.83 15.14 25.59
CA PRO A 38 -8.03 16.43 26.23
C PRO A 38 -7.06 17.46 25.67
N ARG A 39 -7.54 18.68 25.47
CA ARG A 39 -6.79 19.79 24.89
C ARG A 39 -7.06 21.08 25.65
N GLU A 40 -6.07 21.57 26.37
CA GLU A 40 -6.20 22.75 27.25
C GLU A 40 -6.24 24.07 26.48
N ASP A 41 -5.59 24.14 25.30
CA ASP A 41 -5.55 25.30 24.41
C ASP A 41 -6.73 25.37 23.41
N ALA A 42 -7.72 24.47 23.52
CA ALA A 42 -8.75 24.28 22.49
C ALA A 42 -9.50 25.57 22.10
N TRP A 43 -9.86 26.43 23.06
CA TRP A 43 -10.54 27.70 22.77
C TRP A 43 -9.66 28.65 21.95
N GLN A 44 -8.37 28.76 22.29
CA GLN A 44 -7.43 29.60 21.56
C GLN A 44 -7.13 29.04 20.17
N ALA A 45 -6.97 27.72 20.06
CA ALA A 45 -6.80 27.02 18.79
C ALA A 45 -8.02 27.24 17.87
N PHE A 46 -9.24 27.18 18.42
CA PHE A 46 -10.47 27.41 17.65
C PHE A 46 -10.58 28.86 17.14
N MET A 47 -10.28 29.86 17.97
CA MET A 47 -10.28 31.27 17.54
C MET A 47 -9.24 31.53 16.43
N ASN A 48 -8.12 30.81 16.48
CA ASN A 48 -7.03 30.90 15.51
C ASN A 48 -7.15 29.90 14.34
N THR A 49 -8.34 29.31 14.13
CA THR A 49 -8.57 28.36 13.02
C THR A 49 -8.20 29.01 11.68
N PRO A 50 -7.36 28.37 10.85
CA PRO A 50 -6.87 28.97 9.61
C PRO A 50 -7.87 28.85 8.45
N TRP A 51 -7.64 29.66 7.42
CA TRP A 51 -8.13 29.38 6.07
C TRP A 51 -7.11 28.43 5.40
N LEU A 52 -7.58 27.29 4.88
CA LEU A 52 -6.74 26.34 4.16
C LEU A 52 -6.72 26.67 2.67
N ASP A 53 -5.56 26.50 2.02
CA ASP A 53 -5.45 26.54 0.56
C ASP A 53 -5.96 25.21 -0.01
N LEU A 54 -7.14 25.24 -0.64
CA LEU A 54 -7.83 24.03 -1.09
C LEU A 54 -7.31 23.57 -2.44
N GLY A 55 -6.29 22.71 -2.41
CA GLY A 55 -5.87 21.90 -3.55
C GLY A 55 -7.00 20.99 -4.07
N VAL A 56 -6.78 20.41 -5.25
CA VAL A 56 -7.80 19.57 -5.94
C VAL A 56 -8.36 18.45 -5.06
N GLY A 57 -7.51 17.80 -4.24
CA GLY A 57 -7.92 16.71 -3.35
C GLY A 57 -8.78 17.14 -2.15
N SER A 58 -8.54 18.31 -1.57
CA SER A 58 -9.30 18.80 -0.39
C SER A 58 -10.64 19.47 -0.77
N ARG A 59 -10.91 19.70 -2.05
CA ARG A 59 -12.21 20.20 -2.53
C ARG A 59 -13.33 19.18 -2.37
N ALA A 60 -13.03 17.88 -2.48
CA ALA A 60 -14.03 16.83 -2.34
C ALA A 60 -14.61 16.78 -0.91
N ASP A 61 -13.75 16.92 0.10
CA ASP A 61 -14.13 17.04 1.51
C ASP A 61 -15.00 18.29 1.75
N TRP A 62 -14.55 19.44 1.20
CA TRP A 62 -15.30 20.69 1.28
C TRP A 62 -16.72 20.58 0.67
N VAL A 63 -16.85 19.92 -0.48
CA VAL A 63 -18.17 19.65 -1.10
C VAL A 63 -19.00 18.69 -0.26
N ALA A 64 -18.38 17.67 0.34
CA ALA A 64 -19.09 16.71 1.19
C ALA A 64 -19.79 17.44 2.37
N ASN A 65 -19.11 18.39 3.01
CA ASN A 65 -19.68 19.23 4.07
C ASN A 65 -20.89 20.06 3.58
N ILE A 66 -20.82 20.64 2.38
CA ILE A 66 -21.96 21.33 1.75
C ILE A 66 -23.15 20.38 1.58
N LEU A 67 -22.93 19.19 1.01
CA LEU A 67 -23.99 18.22 0.71
C LEU A 67 -24.67 17.70 1.98
N LEU A 68 -23.91 17.43 3.04
CA LEU A 68 -24.44 16.99 4.33
C LEU A 68 -25.44 18.01 4.90
N TYR A 69 -25.09 19.29 4.87
CA TYR A 69 -25.94 20.36 5.41
C TYR A 69 -27.11 20.75 4.51
N ILE A 70 -27.01 20.57 3.18
CA ILE A 70 -28.16 20.70 2.26
C ILE A 70 -29.29 19.77 2.68
N VAL A 71 -28.97 18.49 2.93
CA VAL A 71 -29.96 17.48 3.31
C VAL A 71 -30.58 17.83 4.66
N LEU A 72 -29.75 18.20 5.64
CA LEU A 72 -30.22 18.60 6.98
C LEU A 72 -31.22 19.77 6.90
N ALA A 73 -30.80 20.87 6.28
CA ALA A 73 -31.58 22.09 6.20
C ALA A 73 -32.85 21.93 5.35
N TYR A 74 -32.80 21.13 4.27
CA TYR A 74 -33.97 20.82 3.45
C TYR A 74 -35.08 20.14 4.27
N PHE A 75 -34.76 19.09 5.02
CA PHE A 75 -35.74 18.37 5.83
C PHE A 75 -36.19 19.18 7.05
N ALA A 76 -35.28 19.92 7.69
CA ALA A 76 -35.63 20.82 8.80
C ALA A 76 -36.59 21.92 8.35
N THR A 77 -36.33 22.55 7.20
CA THR A 77 -37.23 23.54 6.59
C THR A 77 -38.58 22.91 6.26
N GLY A 78 -38.58 21.69 5.72
CA GLY A 78 -39.80 20.95 5.42
C GLY A 78 -40.66 20.62 6.62
N ALA A 79 -40.05 20.31 7.76
CA ALA A 79 -40.76 20.09 9.02
C ALA A 79 -41.50 21.34 9.49
N VAL A 80 -40.83 22.50 9.46
CA VAL A 80 -41.43 23.78 9.88
C VAL A 80 -42.52 24.21 8.90
N TRP A 81 -42.28 24.11 7.60
CA TRP A 81 -43.20 24.62 6.57
C TRP A 81 -44.44 23.74 6.37
N ALA A 82 -44.37 22.45 6.73
CA ALA A 82 -45.50 21.52 6.74
C ALA A 82 -46.35 21.59 8.03
N SER A 83 -45.93 22.36 9.04
CA SER A 83 -46.62 22.48 10.33
C SER A 83 -47.96 23.24 10.23
N ARG A 84 -48.83 23.12 11.25
CA ARG A 84 -50.12 23.85 11.33
C ARG A 84 -50.00 25.31 11.76
N MET A 85 -48.79 25.83 11.94
CA MET A 85 -48.54 27.18 12.45
C MET A 85 -48.92 28.27 11.44
N GLY A 86 -49.28 29.47 11.92
CA GLY A 86 -49.45 30.65 11.07
C GLY A 86 -48.14 31.08 10.40
N ARG A 87 -48.20 31.81 9.28
CA ARG A 87 -47.01 32.17 8.47
C ARG A 87 -45.93 32.89 9.29
N ALA A 88 -46.30 33.88 10.12
CA ALA A 88 -45.35 34.60 10.97
C ALA A 88 -44.64 33.66 11.98
N ALA A 89 -45.39 32.75 12.59
CA ALA A 89 -44.83 31.77 13.53
C ALA A 89 -43.92 30.75 12.83
N ARG A 90 -44.23 30.33 11.59
CA ARG A 90 -43.34 29.46 10.80
C ARG A 90 -42.02 30.15 10.46
N VAL A 91 -42.05 31.43 10.09
CA VAL A 91 -40.83 32.21 9.82
C VAL A 91 -39.98 32.31 11.09
N LEU A 92 -40.59 32.63 12.24
CA LEU A 92 -39.89 32.69 13.52
C LEU A 92 -39.24 31.35 13.90
N VAL A 93 -39.99 30.25 13.82
CA VAL A 93 -39.46 28.91 14.14
C VAL A 93 -38.37 28.49 13.14
N LEU A 94 -38.52 28.83 11.86
CA LEU A 94 -37.51 28.52 10.86
C LEU A 94 -36.21 29.26 11.13
N MET A 95 -36.26 30.53 11.54
CA MET A 95 -35.07 31.27 11.97
C MET A 95 -34.39 30.59 13.15
N VAL A 96 -35.15 30.17 14.17
CA VAL A 96 -34.60 29.44 15.32
C VAL A 96 -33.93 28.13 14.89
N VAL A 97 -34.58 27.37 14.00
CA VAL A 97 -34.05 26.09 13.51
C VAL A 97 -32.79 26.28 12.67
N VAL A 98 -32.75 27.27 11.78
CA VAL A 98 -31.54 27.58 10.99
C VAL A 98 -30.40 28.01 11.89
N THR A 99 -30.66 28.88 12.88
CA THR A 99 -29.66 29.28 13.88
C THR A 99 -29.15 28.08 14.66
N ALA A 100 -30.03 27.13 15.04
CA ALA A 100 -29.61 25.91 15.72
C ALA A 100 -28.72 25.02 14.85
N ILE A 101 -28.99 24.90 13.55
CA ILE A 101 -28.15 24.14 12.60
C ILE A 101 -26.76 24.79 12.48
N LEU A 102 -26.69 26.11 12.36
CA LEU A 102 -25.41 26.84 12.29
C LEU A 102 -24.64 26.78 13.62
N ALA A 103 -25.33 26.85 14.75
CA ALA A 103 -24.71 26.68 16.06
C ALA A 103 -24.17 25.25 16.25
N MET A 104 -24.88 24.25 15.72
CA MET A 104 -24.43 22.86 15.72
C MET A 104 -23.15 22.69 14.88
N ALA A 105 -23.08 23.29 13.69
CA ALA A 105 -21.88 23.35 12.85
C ALA A 105 -20.66 23.87 13.62
N VAL A 106 -20.78 25.07 14.20
CA VAL A 106 -19.73 25.69 15.03
C VAL A 106 -19.36 24.80 16.23
N GLY A 107 -20.35 24.20 16.88
CA GLY A 107 -20.13 23.33 18.04
C GLY A 107 -19.40 22.03 17.67
N ILE A 108 -19.75 21.40 16.55
CA ILE A 108 -19.08 20.19 16.04
C ILE A 108 -17.64 20.52 15.70
N GLU A 109 -17.39 21.62 14.97
CA GLU A 109 -16.05 22.05 14.60
C GLU A 109 -15.17 22.32 15.83
N TYR A 110 -15.72 22.97 16.85
CA TYR A 110 -15.03 23.13 18.13
C TYR A 110 -14.72 21.79 18.79
N LEU A 111 -15.67 20.84 18.78
CA LEU A 111 -15.48 19.52 19.36
C LEU A 111 -14.39 18.71 18.64
N GLN A 112 -14.22 18.87 17.33
CA GLN A 112 -13.19 18.15 16.56
C GLN A 112 -11.77 18.38 17.09
N LEU A 113 -11.49 19.51 17.75
CA LEU A 113 -10.20 19.78 18.39
C LEU A 113 -9.79 18.76 19.45
N PHE A 114 -10.77 18.05 20.01
CA PHE A 114 -10.57 17.00 21.01
C PHE A 114 -10.47 15.60 20.38
N PHE A 115 -10.59 15.45 19.05
CA PHE A 115 -10.62 14.15 18.37
C PHE A 115 -9.59 14.06 17.23
N PRO A 116 -8.27 14.03 17.50
CA PRO A 116 -7.27 13.81 16.46
C PRO A 116 -7.50 12.46 15.75
N PRO A 117 -7.25 12.34 14.43
CA PRO A 117 -6.56 13.28 13.54
C PRO A 117 -7.47 14.34 12.87
N ARG A 118 -8.67 14.65 13.41
CA ARG A 118 -9.53 15.68 12.83
C ARG A 118 -8.85 17.05 12.77
N THR A 119 -9.11 17.77 11.68
CA THR A 119 -8.57 19.09 11.41
C THR A 119 -9.70 20.09 11.29
N VAL A 120 -9.58 21.22 11.97
CA VAL A 120 -10.57 22.30 11.91
C VAL A 120 -10.19 23.34 10.86
N SER A 121 -11.18 23.91 10.17
CA SER A 121 -10.94 24.97 9.17
C SER A 121 -12.09 25.99 9.05
N ARG A 122 -11.74 27.23 8.68
CA ARG A 122 -12.76 28.26 8.33
C ARG A 122 -13.50 27.93 7.03
N ASN A 123 -12.87 27.14 6.15
CA ASN A 123 -13.50 26.68 4.92
C ASN A 123 -14.70 25.77 5.23
N ASP A 124 -14.57 24.88 6.21
CA ASP A 124 -15.63 23.93 6.57
C ASP A 124 -16.84 24.63 7.15
N LEU A 125 -16.64 25.56 8.10
CA LEU A 125 -17.73 26.41 8.61
C LEU A 125 -18.46 27.17 7.48
N LEU A 126 -17.72 27.65 6.48
CA LEU A 126 -18.31 28.29 5.30
C LEU A 126 -19.10 27.29 4.45
N ALA A 127 -18.57 26.09 4.20
CA ALA A 127 -19.25 25.03 3.46
C ALA A 127 -20.56 24.59 4.15
N GLU A 128 -20.52 24.34 5.45
CA GLU A 128 -21.69 23.96 6.25
C GLU A 128 -22.76 25.06 6.25
N GLY A 129 -22.33 26.32 6.35
CA GLY A 129 -23.19 27.50 6.24
C GLY A 129 -23.85 27.64 4.85
N LEU A 130 -23.06 27.50 3.78
CA LEU A 130 -23.54 27.50 2.40
C LEU A 130 -24.52 26.34 2.15
N GLY A 131 -24.18 25.14 2.63
CA GLY A 131 -25.04 23.97 2.53
C GLY A 131 -26.39 24.19 3.22
N THR A 132 -26.37 24.81 4.40
CA THR A 132 -27.59 25.18 5.14
C THR A 132 -28.47 26.14 4.32
N GLY A 133 -27.86 27.19 3.75
CA GLY A 133 -28.57 28.16 2.90
C GLY A 133 -29.13 27.56 1.62
N LEU A 134 -28.36 26.69 0.96
CA LEU A 134 -28.78 25.98 -0.25
C LEU A 134 -29.91 24.99 0.03
N GLY A 135 -29.86 24.26 1.15
CA GLY A 135 -30.95 23.35 1.56
C GLY A 135 -32.26 24.07 1.83
N LEU A 136 -32.19 25.24 2.48
CA LEU A 136 -33.32 26.15 2.67
C LEU A 136 -33.90 26.61 1.33
N ALA A 137 -33.06 27.10 0.43
CA ALA A 137 -33.48 27.57 -0.90
C ALA A 137 -34.11 26.43 -1.72
N LEU A 138 -33.50 25.23 -1.70
CA LEU A 138 -33.98 24.05 -2.41
C LEU A 138 -35.39 23.65 -1.97
N TRP A 139 -35.69 23.77 -0.66
CA TRP A 139 -37.03 23.52 -0.16
C TRP A 139 -38.08 24.45 -0.79
N PHE A 140 -37.78 25.75 -0.88
CA PHE A 140 -38.71 26.73 -1.45
C PHE A 140 -38.84 26.65 -2.98
N VAL A 141 -37.77 26.30 -3.68
CA VAL A 141 -37.78 26.18 -5.16
C VAL A 141 -38.47 24.90 -5.62
N ALA A 142 -38.11 23.75 -5.02
CA ALA A 142 -38.53 22.44 -5.51
C ALA A 142 -39.01 21.48 -4.41
N GLY A 143 -38.89 21.84 -3.13
CA GLY A 143 -39.10 20.90 -2.02
C GLY A 143 -40.49 20.29 -1.94
N GLN A 144 -41.54 21.09 -2.15
CA GLN A 144 -42.90 20.54 -2.18
C GLN A 144 -43.13 19.57 -3.36
N ARG A 145 -42.43 19.78 -4.48
CA ARG A 145 -42.52 18.90 -5.65
C ARG A 145 -41.79 17.58 -5.38
N ILE A 146 -40.57 17.65 -4.86
CA ILE A 146 -39.74 16.47 -4.52
C ILE A 146 -40.40 15.66 -3.39
N ALA A 147 -40.81 16.32 -2.31
CA ALA A 147 -41.55 15.67 -1.22
C ALA A 147 -42.90 15.08 -1.71
N GLY A 148 -43.56 15.74 -2.66
CA GLY A 148 -44.75 15.23 -3.32
C GLY A 148 -44.49 13.95 -4.13
N LEU A 149 -43.37 13.86 -4.85
CA LEU A 149 -42.95 12.63 -5.55
C LEU A 149 -42.70 11.49 -4.56
N TRP A 150 -41.99 11.75 -3.47
CA TRP A 150 -41.74 10.77 -2.41
C TRP A 150 -43.04 10.28 -1.75
N GLN A 151 -43.98 11.19 -1.47
CA GLN A 151 -45.26 10.82 -0.87
C GLN A 151 -46.11 9.96 -1.81
N ARG A 152 -46.12 10.25 -3.11
CA ARG A 152 -46.80 9.42 -4.13
C ARG A 152 -46.20 8.01 -4.21
N PHE A 153 -44.89 7.87 -3.98
CA PHE A 153 -44.25 6.57 -3.86
C PHE A 153 -44.70 5.82 -2.59
N VAL A 154 -44.64 6.47 -1.43
CA VAL A 154 -44.98 5.84 -0.13
C VAL A 154 -46.46 5.45 -0.02
N HIS A 155 -47.38 6.29 -0.51
CA HIS A 155 -48.83 6.10 -0.34
C HIS A 155 -49.51 5.43 -1.55
N GLY A 156 -48.83 5.36 -2.70
CA GLY A 156 -49.32 4.71 -3.92
C GLY A 156 -50.33 5.49 -4.77
N GLY A 157 -50.65 4.95 -5.97
CA GLY A 157 -51.56 5.54 -6.97
C GLY A 157 -51.07 5.38 -8.42
N ALA A 158 -51.91 5.71 -9.42
CA ALA A 158 -51.60 5.52 -10.85
C ALA A 158 -50.34 6.28 -11.34
N HIS A 159 -49.95 7.37 -10.68
CA HIS A 159 -48.74 8.15 -10.98
C HIS A 159 -47.51 7.79 -10.10
N SER A 160 -47.62 6.76 -9.26
CA SER A 160 -46.59 6.39 -8.27
C SER A 160 -45.32 5.81 -8.92
N LEU A 161 -45.45 4.97 -9.94
CA LEU A 161 -44.31 4.38 -10.66
C LEU A 161 -43.45 5.46 -11.36
N LEU A 162 -44.06 6.44 -12.01
CA LEU A 162 -43.34 7.56 -12.64
C LEU A 162 -42.60 8.41 -11.61
N ALA A 163 -43.14 8.57 -10.40
CA ALA A 163 -42.49 9.31 -9.33
C ALA A 163 -41.22 8.59 -8.83
N VAL A 164 -41.25 7.26 -8.69
CA VAL A 164 -40.07 6.46 -8.32
C VAL A 164 -38.98 6.54 -9.38
N LEU A 165 -39.35 6.36 -10.64
CA LEU A 165 -38.40 6.41 -11.75
C LEU A 165 -37.78 7.81 -11.90
N ALA A 166 -38.55 8.87 -11.64
CA ALA A 166 -38.04 10.24 -11.62
C ALA A 166 -37.07 10.49 -10.45
N LEU A 167 -37.39 10.01 -9.25
CA LEU A 167 -36.49 10.10 -8.08
C LEU A 167 -35.19 9.31 -8.32
N TYR A 168 -35.29 8.12 -8.93
CA TYR A 168 -34.13 7.32 -9.34
C TYR A 168 -33.25 8.08 -10.36
N ALA A 169 -33.85 8.67 -11.40
CA ALA A 169 -33.10 9.41 -12.42
C ALA A 169 -32.37 10.63 -11.84
N LEU A 170 -32.99 11.35 -10.89
CA LEU A 170 -32.35 12.45 -10.17
C LEU A 170 -31.16 11.95 -9.32
N GLY A 171 -31.34 10.85 -8.59
CA GLY A 171 -30.28 10.23 -7.80
C GLY A 171 -29.12 9.72 -8.65
N TYR A 172 -29.42 9.06 -9.78
CA TYR A 172 -28.42 8.58 -10.73
C TYR A 172 -27.56 9.72 -11.29
N LEU A 173 -28.18 10.83 -11.72
CA LEU A 173 -27.45 12.00 -12.22
C LEU A 173 -26.59 12.65 -11.12
N GLY A 174 -27.13 12.82 -9.91
CA GLY A 174 -26.33 13.35 -8.79
C GLY A 174 -25.14 12.47 -8.45
N LEU A 175 -25.33 11.15 -8.43
CA LEU A 175 -24.23 10.22 -8.18
C LEU A 175 -23.21 10.18 -9.32
N SER A 176 -23.66 10.36 -10.56
CA SER A 176 -22.80 10.38 -11.75
C SER A 176 -21.85 11.58 -11.80
N PHE A 177 -22.04 12.60 -10.95
CA PHE A 177 -21.19 13.79 -10.87
C PHE A 177 -20.41 13.90 -9.56
N PHE A 178 -20.64 12.99 -8.61
CA PHE A 178 -19.91 12.95 -7.35
C PHE A 178 -18.42 12.61 -7.61
N PRO A 179 -17.45 13.27 -6.95
CA PRO A 179 -17.55 14.13 -5.76
C PRO A 179 -17.71 15.64 -6.05
N TYR A 180 -18.01 16.02 -7.30
CA TYR A 180 -18.13 17.42 -7.74
C TYR A 180 -16.83 18.26 -7.57
N ASP A 181 -15.68 17.60 -7.73
CA ASP A 181 -14.34 18.19 -7.69
C ASP A 181 -13.98 18.86 -9.03
N PHE A 182 -14.73 19.91 -9.39
CA PHE A 182 -14.54 20.61 -10.65
C PHE A 182 -13.15 21.28 -10.77
N LEU A 183 -12.57 21.18 -11.96
CA LEU A 183 -11.33 21.85 -12.34
C LEU A 183 -11.62 23.33 -12.57
N VAL A 184 -10.84 24.21 -11.93
CA VAL A 184 -11.10 25.67 -11.94
C VAL A 184 -10.03 26.47 -12.68
N SER A 185 -8.96 25.82 -13.14
CA SER A 185 -7.87 26.47 -13.87
C SER A 185 -7.47 25.71 -15.14
N SER A 186 -6.92 26.43 -16.12
CA SER A 186 -6.41 25.84 -17.36
C SER A 186 -5.22 24.90 -17.13
N GLN A 187 -4.42 25.15 -16.10
CA GLN A 187 -3.31 24.28 -15.69
C GLN A 187 -3.82 22.94 -15.16
N GLU A 188 -4.87 22.94 -14.34
CA GLU A 188 -5.52 21.72 -13.82
C GLU A 188 -6.10 20.87 -14.97
N VAL A 189 -6.74 21.50 -15.96
CA VAL A 189 -7.27 20.82 -17.15
C VAL A 189 -6.15 20.23 -18.01
N ALA A 190 -5.07 20.98 -18.26
CA ALA A 190 -3.92 20.49 -19.02
C ALA A 190 -3.24 19.31 -18.31
N ALA A 191 -3.07 19.40 -16.99
CA ALA A 191 -2.51 18.32 -16.17
C ALA A 191 -3.37 17.06 -16.20
N LYS A 192 -4.71 17.20 -16.21
CA LYS A 192 -5.63 16.07 -16.35
C LYS A 192 -5.55 15.44 -17.74
N LEU A 193 -5.64 16.23 -18.81
CA LEU A 193 -5.63 15.74 -20.20
C LEU A 193 -4.29 15.09 -20.58
N ALA A 194 -3.20 15.45 -19.90
CA ALA A 194 -1.91 14.78 -20.05
C ALA A 194 -1.92 13.33 -19.50
N ARG A 195 -2.90 12.94 -18.67
CA ARG A 195 -3.02 11.56 -18.17
C ARG A 195 -3.56 10.64 -19.29
N PRO A 196 -2.88 9.52 -19.61
CA PRO A 196 -3.30 8.62 -20.69
C PRO A 196 -4.74 8.07 -20.56
N ASP A 197 -5.22 7.92 -19.32
CA ASP A 197 -6.55 7.36 -19.02
C ASP A 197 -7.66 8.41 -18.83
N SER A 198 -7.35 9.71 -18.97
CA SER A 198 -8.34 10.77 -18.80
C SER A 198 -9.44 10.73 -19.87
N LEU A 199 -9.10 10.26 -21.08
CA LEU A 199 -9.98 10.24 -22.24
C LEU A 199 -9.70 9.00 -23.09
N SER A 200 -10.62 8.04 -23.10
CA SER A 200 -10.50 6.78 -23.85
C SER A 200 -11.72 6.53 -24.72
N LEU A 201 -11.52 6.05 -25.95
CA LEU A 201 -12.62 5.60 -26.82
C LEU A 201 -13.18 4.23 -26.39
N GLY A 202 -12.34 3.34 -25.85
CA GLY A 202 -12.71 2.03 -25.30
C GLY A 202 -12.73 1.99 -23.76
N PRO A 203 -12.82 0.80 -23.14
CA PRO A 203 -12.59 0.69 -21.71
C PRO A 203 -11.14 1.09 -21.40
N GLY A 204 -10.94 2.18 -20.65
CA GLY A 204 -9.60 2.67 -20.31
C GLY A 204 -8.83 1.70 -19.41
N LEU A 205 -7.50 1.90 -19.22
CA LEU A 205 -6.68 1.02 -18.38
C LEU A 205 -7.16 1.01 -16.90
N SER A 206 -7.85 2.08 -16.48
CA SER A 206 -8.50 2.22 -15.18
C SER A 206 -9.70 1.28 -14.93
N CYS A 207 -10.20 0.59 -15.97
CA CYS A 207 -11.35 -0.31 -15.83
C CYS A 207 -11.04 -1.58 -15.03
N GLY A 208 -9.77 -2.00 -14.99
CA GLY A 208 -9.28 -3.21 -14.32
C GLY A 208 -9.34 -4.46 -15.21
N ALA A 209 -9.18 -5.64 -14.60
CA ALA A 209 -9.19 -6.92 -15.32
C ALA A 209 -10.45 -7.11 -16.18
N ALA A 210 -10.31 -7.79 -17.32
CA ALA A 210 -11.34 -7.88 -18.35
C ALA A 210 -12.73 -8.31 -17.81
N PHE A 211 -12.78 -9.33 -16.95
CA PHE A 211 -14.03 -9.79 -16.34
C PHE A 211 -14.70 -8.70 -15.48
N ILE A 212 -13.93 -8.06 -14.59
CA ILE A 212 -14.44 -7.00 -13.70
C ILE A 212 -14.89 -5.79 -14.51
N CYS A 213 -14.13 -5.43 -15.54
CA CYS A 213 -14.46 -4.35 -16.45
C CYS A 213 -15.78 -4.63 -17.20
N GLY A 214 -15.95 -5.85 -17.72
CA GLY A 214 -17.19 -6.28 -18.38
C GLY A 214 -18.40 -6.20 -17.45
N VAL A 215 -18.24 -6.62 -16.18
CA VAL A 215 -19.30 -6.48 -15.16
C VAL A 215 -19.64 -5.02 -14.89
N LYS A 216 -18.64 -4.14 -14.74
CA LYS A 216 -18.88 -2.69 -14.51
C LYS A 216 -19.70 -2.06 -15.64
N LEU A 217 -19.32 -2.33 -16.89
CA LEU A 217 -20.02 -1.83 -18.07
C LEU A 217 -21.44 -2.39 -18.18
N LEU A 218 -21.64 -3.67 -17.81
CA LEU A 218 -22.98 -4.26 -17.72
C LEU A 218 -23.83 -3.58 -16.65
N VAL A 219 -23.28 -3.35 -15.46
CA VAL A 219 -23.97 -2.64 -14.37
C VAL A 219 -24.36 -1.25 -14.83
N GLU A 220 -23.48 -0.53 -15.53
CA GLU A 220 -23.78 0.79 -16.08
C GLU A 220 -24.98 0.77 -17.04
N ALA A 221 -25.04 -0.22 -17.93
CA ALA A 221 -26.19 -0.40 -18.82
C ALA A 221 -27.48 -0.73 -18.03
N VAL A 222 -27.41 -1.62 -17.03
CA VAL A 222 -28.55 -1.99 -16.18
C VAL A 222 -29.09 -0.79 -15.41
N LEU A 223 -28.22 0.07 -14.89
CA LEU A 223 -28.61 1.29 -14.17
C LEU A 223 -29.34 2.31 -15.06
N MET A 224 -29.20 2.26 -16.38
CA MET A 224 -29.97 3.13 -17.30
C MET A 224 -31.34 2.59 -17.71
N VAL A 225 -31.66 1.34 -17.36
CA VAL A 225 -32.97 0.72 -17.66
C VAL A 225 -34.14 1.50 -17.03
N PRO A 226 -34.11 1.89 -15.74
CA PRO A 226 -35.19 2.68 -15.15
C PRO A 226 -35.39 4.05 -15.81
N VAL A 227 -34.33 4.67 -16.32
CA VAL A 227 -34.41 5.95 -17.04
C VAL A 227 -35.10 5.78 -18.40
N GLY A 228 -34.83 4.67 -19.10
CA GLY A 228 -35.56 4.29 -20.31
C GLY A 228 -37.04 4.01 -20.06
N LEU A 229 -37.36 3.35 -18.95
CA LEU A 229 -38.75 3.15 -18.50
C LEU A 229 -39.45 4.49 -18.21
N LEU A 230 -38.76 5.43 -17.55
CA LEU A 230 -39.28 6.77 -17.28
C LEU A 230 -39.63 7.52 -18.58
N LEU A 231 -38.73 7.46 -19.57
CA LEU A 231 -38.95 8.09 -20.87
C LEU A 231 -40.21 7.55 -21.55
N ALA A 232 -40.32 6.23 -21.68
CA ALA A 232 -41.42 5.59 -22.39
C ALA A 232 -42.77 5.77 -21.68
N LEU A 233 -42.82 5.57 -20.36
CA LEU A 233 -44.05 5.70 -19.58
C LEU A 233 -44.45 7.16 -19.39
N GLY A 234 -43.48 8.07 -19.21
CA GLY A 234 -43.73 9.51 -19.03
C GLY A 234 -44.30 10.18 -20.28
N LEU A 235 -43.79 9.83 -21.46
CA LEU A 235 -44.32 10.32 -22.74
C LEU A 235 -45.76 9.82 -22.99
N LYS A 236 -46.03 8.55 -22.66
CA LYS A 236 -47.39 7.97 -22.76
C LYS A 236 -48.38 8.64 -21.79
N ALA A 237 -47.94 8.96 -20.58
CA ALA A 237 -48.77 9.63 -19.57
C ALA A 237 -49.12 11.09 -19.92
N ARG A 238 -48.25 11.80 -20.64
CA ARG A 238 -48.50 13.19 -21.09
C ARG A 238 -49.41 13.30 -22.32
N SER A 239 -49.47 12.26 -23.15
CA SER A 239 -50.27 12.27 -24.38
C SER A 239 -50.88 10.88 -24.64
N PRO A 240 -52.08 10.60 -24.08
CA PRO A 240 -52.69 9.26 -24.09
C PRO A 240 -52.96 8.61 -25.46
N GLY A 241 -52.77 9.31 -26.58
CA GLY A 241 -52.92 8.78 -27.96
C GLY A 241 -51.62 8.64 -28.75
N ARG A 242 -50.45 8.98 -28.19
CA ARG A 242 -49.16 8.94 -28.91
C ARG A 242 -48.58 7.52 -28.92
N ARG A 243 -48.09 7.06 -30.08
CA ARG A 243 -47.38 5.77 -30.18
C ARG A 243 -46.18 5.75 -29.23
N SER A 244 -45.98 4.62 -28.53
CA SER A 244 -44.82 4.43 -27.64
C SER A 244 -43.51 4.65 -28.40
N PRO A 245 -42.51 5.32 -27.78
CA PRO A 245 -41.24 5.63 -28.45
C PRO A 245 -40.54 4.38 -28.94
N GLY A 246 -39.91 4.46 -30.12
CA GLY A 246 -39.14 3.37 -30.73
C GLY A 246 -37.85 3.07 -29.95
N LEU A 247 -37.25 1.90 -30.18
CA LEU A 247 -35.93 1.59 -29.61
C LEU A 247 -34.88 2.65 -29.99
N VAL A 248 -34.94 3.17 -31.23
CA VAL A 248 -34.08 4.25 -31.71
C VAL A 248 -34.18 5.50 -30.82
N THR A 249 -35.38 5.85 -30.35
CA THR A 249 -35.56 6.97 -29.42
C THR A 249 -34.87 6.71 -28.08
N GLY A 250 -34.89 5.46 -27.60
CA GLY A 250 -34.15 5.07 -26.40
C GLY A 250 -32.63 5.13 -26.59
N VAL A 251 -32.12 4.66 -27.72
CA VAL A 251 -30.68 4.73 -28.07
C VAL A 251 -30.22 6.18 -28.15
N VAL A 252 -30.92 7.03 -28.90
CA VAL A 252 -30.56 8.46 -29.06
C VAL A 252 -30.62 9.20 -27.73
N ALA A 253 -31.68 9.01 -26.95
CA ALA A 253 -31.79 9.64 -25.64
C ALA A 253 -30.70 9.17 -24.67
N GLY A 254 -30.40 7.88 -24.65
CA GLY A 254 -29.36 7.33 -23.79
C GLY A 254 -27.95 7.76 -24.20
N ALA A 255 -27.69 7.88 -25.52
CA ALA A 255 -26.43 8.43 -26.03
C ALA A 255 -26.29 9.92 -25.69
N ALA A 256 -27.37 10.72 -25.76
CA ALA A 256 -27.34 12.12 -25.37
C ALA A 256 -27.08 12.30 -23.87
N VAL A 257 -27.71 11.50 -23.02
CA VAL A 257 -27.42 11.48 -21.56
C VAL A 257 -26.00 11.01 -21.30
N GLY A 258 -25.53 9.98 -22.01
CA GLY A 258 -24.15 9.52 -21.92
C GLY A 258 -23.16 10.61 -22.30
N LEU A 259 -23.36 11.29 -23.43
CA LEU A 259 -22.52 12.40 -23.86
C LEU A 259 -22.48 13.54 -22.82
N LEU A 260 -23.62 13.88 -22.23
CA LEU A 260 -23.69 14.88 -21.17
C LEU A 260 -22.87 14.45 -19.93
N ILE A 261 -23.03 13.20 -19.48
CA ILE A 261 -22.30 12.68 -18.33
C ILE A 261 -20.80 12.67 -18.62
N GLU A 262 -20.40 12.11 -19.76
CA GLU A 262 -19.00 12.03 -20.17
C GLU A 262 -18.36 13.42 -20.36
N ALA A 263 -19.11 14.42 -20.83
CA ALA A 263 -18.63 15.80 -20.95
C ALA A 263 -18.38 16.44 -19.57
N VAL A 264 -19.25 16.18 -18.60
CA VAL A 264 -19.04 16.63 -17.21
C VAL A 264 -17.86 15.89 -16.57
N GLN A 265 -17.69 14.60 -16.85
CA GLN A 265 -16.55 13.82 -16.37
C GLN A 265 -15.21 14.38 -16.84
N ILE A 266 -15.12 15.05 -18.00
CA ILE A 266 -13.90 15.73 -18.47
C ILE A 266 -13.47 16.83 -17.49
N VAL A 267 -14.42 17.57 -16.92
CA VAL A 267 -14.13 18.73 -16.04
C VAL A 267 -14.09 18.40 -14.54
N LEU A 268 -14.26 17.13 -14.15
CA LEU A 268 -14.09 16.64 -12.78
C LEU A 268 -12.68 16.09 -12.56
N ALA A 269 -11.97 16.44 -11.49
CA ALA A 269 -10.59 15.98 -11.30
C ALA A 269 -10.46 14.45 -11.16
N SER A 270 -11.41 13.83 -10.46
CA SER A 270 -11.54 12.37 -10.28
C SER A 270 -12.15 11.63 -11.47
N GLY A 271 -12.73 12.36 -12.44
CA GLY A 271 -13.49 11.78 -13.55
C GLY A 271 -12.63 11.20 -14.66
N THR A 272 -13.03 10.04 -15.19
CA THR A 272 -12.45 9.41 -16.40
C THR A 272 -13.49 9.34 -17.49
N THR A 273 -13.19 9.88 -18.68
CA THR A 273 -14.13 9.89 -19.80
C THR A 273 -13.93 8.67 -20.68
N GLN A 274 -15.00 7.90 -20.90
CA GLN A 274 -14.99 6.65 -21.65
C GLN A 274 -16.05 6.64 -22.76
N GLY A 275 -15.63 6.54 -24.02
CA GLY A 275 -16.52 6.47 -25.18
C GLY A 275 -17.47 5.26 -25.12
N ILE A 276 -17.00 4.13 -24.59
CA ILE A 276 -17.82 2.93 -24.39
C ILE A 276 -18.99 3.17 -23.42
N SER A 277 -18.83 4.07 -22.44
CA SER A 277 -19.86 4.40 -21.47
C SER A 277 -21.04 5.17 -22.10
N ILE A 278 -20.86 5.78 -23.28
CA ILE A 278 -21.97 6.35 -24.06
C ILE A 278 -22.83 5.22 -24.64
N LEU A 279 -22.20 4.14 -25.12
CA LEU A 279 -22.86 3.01 -25.76
C LEU A 279 -23.62 2.14 -24.76
N THR A 280 -23.03 1.85 -23.60
CA THR A 280 -23.67 1.13 -22.49
C THR A 280 -24.91 1.86 -21.98
N ARG A 281 -24.86 3.18 -21.79
CA ARG A 281 -26.02 3.99 -21.38
C ARG A 281 -27.10 4.05 -22.46
N ALA A 282 -26.71 4.16 -23.73
CA ALA A 282 -27.63 4.07 -24.87
C ALA A 282 -28.35 2.71 -24.92
N LEU A 283 -27.61 1.62 -24.73
CA LEU A 283 -28.14 0.27 -24.66
C LEU A 283 -29.10 0.10 -23.49
N GLY A 284 -28.71 0.53 -22.29
CA GLY A 284 -29.53 0.45 -21.08
C GLY A 284 -30.87 1.17 -21.22
N MET A 285 -30.82 2.38 -21.78
CA MET A 285 -32.03 3.17 -22.00
C MET A 285 -32.93 2.56 -23.10
N ALA A 286 -32.35 2.02 -24.17
CA ALA A 286 -33.07 1.27 -25.19
C ALA A 286 -33.74 0.01 -24.62
N TRP A 287 -33.06 -0.70 -23.72
CA TRP A 287 -33.60 -1.85 -23.01
C TRP A 287 -34.80 -1.46 -22.13
N GLY A 288 -34.71 -0.34 -21.40
CA GLY A 288 -35.84 0.23 -20.66
C GLY A 288 -37.04 0.56 -21.56
N VAL A 289 -36.82 1.18 -22.72
CA VAL A 289 -37.90 1.46 -23.69
C VAL A 289 -38.50 0.17 -24.24
N ALA A 290 -37.69 -0.84 -24.55
CA ALA A 290 -38.17 -2.15 -25.02
C ALA A 290 -39.03 -2.85 -23.96
N LEU A 291 -38.63 -2.80 -22.68
CA LEU A 291 -39.41 -3.32 -21.56
C LEU A 291 -40.75 -2.60 -21.45
N ALA A 292 -40.79 -1.27 -21.50
CA ALA A 292 -42.04 -0.50 -21.42
C ALA A 292 -43.04 -0.87 -22.54
N ARG A 293 -42.56 -1.33 -23.70
CA ARG A 293 -43.39 -1.78 -24.83
C ARG A 293 -43.98 -3.19 -24.64
N SER A 294 -43.44 -4.02 -23.75
CA SER A 294 -43.91 -5.39 -23.51
C SER A 294 -45.15 -5.47 -22.59
N HIS A 295 -45.90 -4.37 -22.43
CA HIS A 295 -47.01 -4.18 -21.49
C HIS A 295 -46.67 -4.51 -20.02
N PRO A 296 -46.56 -3.52 -19.11
CA PRO A 296 -46.21 -3.73 -17.70
C PRO A 296 -47.08 -4.76 -16.95
N LEU A 297 -48.31 -5.00 -17.40
CA LEU A 297 -49.21 -6.02 -16.86
C LEU A 297 -48.69 -7.45 -17.09
N GLN A 298 -47.94 -7.69 -18.17
CA GLN A 298 -47.35 -9.01 -18.45
C GLN A 298 -46.20 -9.34 -17.49
N TRP A 299 -45.55 -8.33 -16.88
CA TRP A 299 -44.50 -8.56 -15.89
C TRP A 299 -45.03 -9.18 -14.60
N LEU A 300 -46.34 -9.09 -14.35
CA LEU A 300 -47.01 -9.74 -13.21
C LEU A 300 -47.22 -11.25 -13.45
N HIS A 301 -47.12 -11.72 -14.69
CA HIS A 301 -47.23 -13.13 -15.05
C HIS A 301 -45.86 -13.83 -14.96
N TYR A 302 -45.35 -13.97 -13.74
CA TYR A 302 -44.17 -14.79 -13.46
C TYR A 302 -44.53 -15.90 -12.45
N SER A 303 -43.71 -16.96 -12.42
CA SER A 303 -43.85 -18.02 -11.42
C SER A 303 -42.83 -17.80 -10.31
N PRO A 304 -43.25 -17.45 -9.07
CA PRO A 304 -42.34 -17.29 -7.94
C PRO A 304 -41.50 -18.54 -7.67
N ALA A 305 -42.08 -19.73 -7.85
CA ALA A 305 -41.37 -21.00 -7.69
C ALA A 305 -40.27 -21.21 -8.76
N ARG A 306 -40.52 -20.83 -10.02
CA ARG A 306 -39.47 -20.89 -11.06
C ARG A 306 -38.37 -19.85 -10.81
N LEU A 307 -38.74 -18.64 -10.39
CA LEU A 307 -37.77 -17.60 -10.04
C LEU A 307 -36.83 -18.08 -8.93
N LEU A 308 -37.39 -18.67 -7.86
CA LEU A 308 -36.60 -19.22 -6.76
C LEU A 308 -35.66 -20.34 -7.22
N ARG A 309 -36.15 -21.29 -8.03
CA ARG A 309 -35.32 -22.37 -8.59
C ARG A 309 -34.15 -21.83 -9.41
N TRP A 310 -34.39 -20.90 -10.31
CA TRP A 310 -33.33 -20.28 -11.12
C TRP A 310 -32.37 -19.46 -10.25
N SER A 311 -32.86 -18.75 -9.24
CA SER A 311 -32.01 -17.99 -8.32
C SER A 311 -31.09 -18.91 -7.51
N LEU A 312 -31.58 -20.07 -7.07
CA LEU A 312 -30.78 -21.10 -6.40
C LEU A 312 -29.73 -21.71 -7.34
N LEU A 313 -30.11 -22.02 -8.59
CA LEU A 313 -29.18 -22.52 -9.61
C LEU A 313 -28.07 -21.51 -9.95
N LEU A 314 -28.38 -20.22 -9.97
CA LEU A 314 -27.42 -19.13 -10.24
C LEU A 314 -26.66 -18.66 -8.99
N SER A 315 -26.99 -19.19 -7.80
CA SER A 315 -26.36 -18.77 -6.54
C SER A 315 -24.84 -18.99 -6.49
N PRO A 316 -24.23 -20.04 -7.10
CA PRO A 316 -22.77 -20.16 -7.12
C PRO A 316 -22.09 -19.08 -7.97
N VAL A 317 -22.71 -18.70 -9.09
CA VAL A 317 -22.22 -17.62 -9.97
C VAL A 317 -22.32 -16.28 -9.25
N TYR A 318 -23.43 -16.04 -8.56
CA TYR A 318 -23.61 -14.87 -7.72
C TYR A 318 -22.59 -14.82 -6.57
N LEU A 319 -22.32 -15.94 -5.89
CA LEU A 319 -21.30 -16.01 -4.84
C LEU A 319 -19.90 -15.68 -5.37
N ALA A 320 -19.51 -16.27 -6.52
CA ALA A 320 -18.24 -15.96 -7.16
C ALA A 320 -18.13 -14.46 -7.52
N LEU A 321 -19.22 -13.86 -8.00
CA LEU A 321 -19.28 -12.43 -8.30
C LEU A 321 -19.13 -11.57 -7.03
N VAL A 322 -19.81 -11.91 -5.93
CA VAL A 322 -19.67 -11.20 -4.65
C VAL A 322 -18.23 -11.28 -4.15
N LEU A 323 -17.61 -12.46 -4.19
CA LEU A 323 -16.21 -12.64 -3.80
C LEU A 323 -15.24 -11.84 -4.69
N ALA A 324 -15.48 -11.80 -6.00
CA ALA A 324 -14.67 -11.01 -6.93
C ALA A 324 -14.84 -9.49 -6.72
N LEU A 325 -16.07 -9.01 -6.54
CA LEU A 325 -16.37 -7.59 -6.30
C LEU A 325 -15.83 -7.08 -4.97
N HIS A 326 -15.73 -7.97 -3.97
CA HIS A 326 -15.10 -7.68 -2.68
C HIS A 326 -13.58 -7.94 -2.66
N GLU A 327 -12.98 -8.14 -3.83
CA GLU A 327 -11.54 -8.34 -4.04
C GLU A 327 -10.94 -9.53 -3.26
N VAL A 328 -11.74 -10.56 -3.00
CA VAL A 328 -11.29 -11.79 -2.34
C VAL A 328 -10.72 -12.79 -3.35
N LEU A 329 -11.09 -12.67 -4.63
CA LEU A 329 -10.57 -13.49 -5.72
C LEU A 329 -9.51 -12.74 -6.53
N PRO A 330 -8.41 -13.42 -6.95
CA PRO A 330 -8.06 -14.81 -6.63
C PRO A 330 -7.71 -14.98 -5.14
N LEU A 331 -8.03 -16.16 -4.60
CA LEU A 331 -7.87 -16.43 -3.17
C LEU A 331 -6.39 -16.57 -2.81
N ALA A 332 -5.81 -15.50 -2.25
CA ALA A 332 -4.46 -15.50 -1.69
C ALA A 332 -4.57 -15.62 -0.17
N LEU A 333 -4.49 -16.84 0.36
CA LEU A 333 -4.61 -17.08 1.80
C LEU A 333 -3.33 -16.73 2.56
N GLN A 334 -3.50 -16.18 3.76
CA GLN A 334 -2.43 -15.92 4.72
C GLN A 334 -2.51 -16.89 5.93
N PRO A 335 -1.41 -17.06 6.68
CA PRO A 335 -1.40 -17.90 7.88
C PRO A 335 -2.42 -17.45 8.94
N ALA A 336 -2.87 -18.38 9.78
CA ALA A 336 -3.88 -18.12 10.79
C ALA A 336 -3.47 -17.03 11.81
N TRP A 337 -2.20 -16.95 12.18
CA TRP A 337 -1.70 -15.90 13.08
C TRP A 337 -1.88 -14.48 12.51
N ALA A 338 -1.79 -14.32 11.19
CA ALA A 338 -1.98 -13.02 10.55
C ALA A 338 -3.47 -12.63 10.55
N ALA A 339 -4.37 -13.62 10.56
CA ALA A 339 -5.79 -13.40 10.73
C ALA A 339 -6.14 -12.98 12.17
N THR A 340 -5.49 -13.57 13.19
CA THR A 340 -5.70 -13.18 14.59
C THR A 340 -5.22 -11.77 14.88
N GLU A 341 -4.05 -11.36 14.37
CA GLU A 341 -3.56 -9.97 14.54
C GLU A 341 -4.47 -8.94 13.84
N LYS A 342 -5.00 -9.28 12.65
CA LYS A 342 -6.01 -8.45 11.99
C LYS A 342 -7.29 -8.33 12.83
N LEU A 343 -7.68 -9.39 13.52
CA LEU A 343 -8.84 -9.40 14.40
C LEU A 343 -8.62 -8.55 15.66
N GLU A 344 -7.44 -8.63 16.27
CA GLU A 344 -7.06 -7.84 17.46
C GLU A 344 -6.99 -6.34 17.16
N THR A 345 -6.58 -5.96 15.94
CA THR A 345 -6.52 -4.57 15.48
C THR A 345 -7.79 -4.09 14.79
N LEU A 346 -8.81 -4.95 14.69
CA LEU A 346 -10.08 -4.64 14.04
C LEU A 346 -10.87 -3.60 14.86
N ARG A 347 -11.34 -2.55 14.19
CA ARG A 347 -12.21 -1.53 14.78
C ARG A 347 -13.64 -1.77 14.33
N PHE A 348 -14.53 -1.93 15.30
CA PHE A 348 -15.95 -2.20 15.07
C PHE A 348 -16.82 -0.94 14.97
N LEU A 349 -16.21 0.25 15.13
CA LEU A 349 -16.92 1.51 15.01
C LEU A 349 -17.43 1.69 13.56
N PRO A 350 -18.75 1.90 13.34
CA PRO A 350 -19.30 2.08 11.99
C PRO A 350 -18.60 3.18 11.21
N PHE A 351 -18.35 2.95 9.92
CA PHE A 351 -17.66 3.88 9.02
C PHE A 351 -16.23 4.27 9.43
N TYR A 352 -15.62 3.63 10.44
CA TYR A 352 -14.23 3.89 10.85
C TYR A 352 -13.26 3.76 9.67
N TYR A 353 -13.37 2.69 8.89
CA TYR A 353 -12.49 2.47 7.74
C TYR A 353 -12.81 3.38 6.55
N HIS A 354 -14.06 3.82 6.40
CA HIS A 354 -14.47 4.74 5.34
C HIS A 354 -13.87 6.14 5.55
N TYR A 355 -13.64 6.55 6.80
CA TYR A 355 -12.99 7.82 7.15
C TYR A 355 -11.52 7.89 6.69
N TYR A 356 -10.78 6.79 6.76
CA TYR A 356 -9.36 6.76 6.34
C TYR A 356 -9.16 6.55 4.83
N THR A 357 -10.19 6.81 4.03
CA THR A 357 -10.15 6.68 2.57
C THR A 357 -10.71 7.95 1.92
N THR A 358 -10.36 8.21 0.67
CA THR A 358 -10.96 9.32 -0.09
C THR A 358 -12.48 9.17 -0.21
N GLU A 359 -13.19 10.28 -0.34
CA GLU A 359 -14.66 10.32 -0.43
C GLU A 359 -15.18 9.48 -1.60
N THR A 360 -14.47 9.53 -2.74
CA THR A 360 -14.78 8.73 -3.92
C THR A 360 -14.66 7.23 -3.66
N ALA A 361 -13.58 6.81 -3.00
CA ALA A 361 -13.36 5.42 -2.62
C ALA A 361 -14.41 4.94 -1.59
N ALA A 362 -14.74 5.77 -0.61
CA ALA A 362 -15.75 5.47 0.40
C ALA A 362 -17.15 5.27 -0.24
N VAL A 363 -17.57 6.19 -1.11
CA VAL A 363 -18.87 6.08 -1.82
C VAL A 363 -18.87 4.88 -2.77
N ARG A 364 -17.78 4.66 -3.50
CA ARG A 364 -17.65 3.49 -4.40
C ARG A 364 -17.74 2.19 -3.62
N SER A 365 -17.06 2.09 -2.48
CA SER A 365 -17.15 0.94 -1.56
C SER A 365 -18.61 0.73 -1.11
N LEU A 366 -19.26 1.78 -0.60
CA LEU A 366 -20.66 1.74 -0.16
C LEU A 366 -21.59 1.23 -1.28
N LEU A 367 -21.47 1.76 -2.50
CA LEU A 367 -22.29 1.36 -3.64
C LEU A 367 -22.05 -0.09 -4.06
N PHE A 368 -20.80 -0.56 -4.05
CA PHE A 368 -20.50 -1.96 -4.36
C PHE A 368 -21.07 -2.91 -3.33
N VAL A 369 -20.97 -2.59 -2.04
CA VAL A 369 -21.55 -3.41 -0.97
C VAL A 369 -23.07 -3.39 -1.11
N LEU A 370 -23.70 -2.22 -1.26
CA LEU A 370 -25.14 -2.11 -1.50
C LEU A 370 -25.57 -2.96 -2.72
N GLY A 371 -24.90 -2.78 -3.87
CA GLY A 371 -25.21 -3.50 -5.11
C GLY A 371 -24.98 -5.01 -5.00
N SER A 372 -23.99 -5.44 -4.23
CA SER A 372 -23.68 -6.86 -4.04
C SER A 372 -24.81 -7.58 -3.29
N TYR A 373 -25.39 -6.97 -2.25
CA TYR A 373 -26.41 -7.63 -1.41
C TYR A 373 -27.86 -7.30 -1.78
N ALA A 374 -28.10 -6.28 -2.61
CA ALA A 374 -29.45 -5.90 -3.07
C ALA A 374 -30.23 -7.05 -3.77
N PRO A 375 -29.60 -7.90 -4.62
CA PRO A 375 -30.29 -9.01 -5.28
C PRO A 375 -30.99 -9.98 -4.32
N ILE A 376 -30.45 -10.18 -3.11
CA ILE A 376 -31.06 -11.05 -2.08
C ILE A 376 -32.44 -10.51 -1.68
N GLY A 377 -32.52 -9.20 -1.43
CA GLY A 377 -33.78 -8.52 -1.10
C GLY A 377 -34.79 -8.55 -2.25
N LEU A 378 -34.31 -8.34 -3.48
CA LEU A 378 -35.14 -8.40 -4.69
C LEU A 378 -35.75 -9.79 -4.91
N VAL A 379 -34.93 -10.85 -4.85
CA VAL A 379 -35.39 -12.23 -5.02
C VAL A 379 -36.38 -12.61 -3.92
N ALA A 380 -36.12 -12.24 -2.66
CA ALA A 380 -37.03 -12.53 -1.56
C ALA A 380 -38.41 -11.87 -1.74
N ALA A 381 -38.46 -10.60 -2.17
CA ALA A 381 -39.70 -9.88 -2.40
C ALA A 381 -40.55 -10.49 -3.54
N LEU A 382 -39.89 -10.97 -4.59
CA LEU A 382 -40.55 -11.56 -5.77
C LEU A 382 -40.88 -13.05 -5.60
N ALA A 383 -40.04 -13.82 -4.92
CA ALA A 383 -40.24 -15.26 -4.70
C ALA A 383 -41.32 -15.53 -3.64
N PHE A 384 -41.51 -14.63 -2.68
CA PHE A 384 -42.45 -14.81 -1.56
C PHE A 384 -43.45 -13.65 -1.43
N PRO A 385 -44.24 -13.34 -2.48
CA PRO A 385 -45.06 -12.14 -2.53
C PRO A 385 -46.18 -12.11 -1.46
N ARG A 386 -46.55 -13.27 -0.90
CA ARG A 386 -47.58 -13.43 0.15
C ARG A 386 -47.04 -13.39 1.58
N LEU A 387 -45.73 -13.56 1.78
CA LEU A 387 -45.07 -13.69 3.08
C LEU A 387 -44.06 -12.56 3.31
N GLN A 388 -44.45 -11.32 3.02
CA GLN A 388 -43.57 -10.15 2.93
C GLN A 388 -42.69 -9.92 4.16
N ARG A 389 -43.24 -10.07 5.38
CA ARG A 389 -42.45 -9.86 6.62
C ARG A 389 -41.42 -10.97 6.84
N GLY A 390 -41.82 -12.24 6.69
CA GLY A 390 -40.93 -13.39 6.85
C GLY A 390 -39.84 -13.43 5.78
N ALA A 391 -40.19 -13.12 4.53
CA ALA A 391 -39.25 -13.04 3.42
C ALA A 391 -38.22 -11.92 3.59
N MET A 392 -38.64 -10.76 4.10
CA MET A 392 -37.73 -9.66 4.43
C MET A 392 -36.72 -10.06 5.51
N ILE A 393 -37.19 -10.66 6.62
CA ILE A 393 -36.30 -11.10 7.71
C ILE A 393 -35.30 -12.13 7.19
N LEU A 394 -35.78 -13.11 6.42
CA LEU A 394 -34.90 -14.11 5.80
C LEU A 394 -33.86 -13.46 4.87
N ALA A 395 -34.25 -12.49 4.04
CA ALA A 395 -33.33 -11.79 3.14
C ALA A 395 -32.22 -11.06 3.92
N VAL A 396 -32.58 -10.37 5.01
CA VAL A 396 -31.62 -9.69 5.88
C VAL A 396 -30.67 -10.69 6.53
N LEU A 397 -31.18 -11.80 7.07
CA LEU A 397 -30.35 -12.84 7.69
C LEU A 397 -29.40 -13.50 6.67
N VAL A 398 -29.87 -13.78 5.45
CA VAL A 398 -29.03 -14.34 4.38
C VAL A 398 -27.95 -13.34 3.95
N ALA A 399 -28.29 -12.06 3.82
CA ALA A 399 -27.32 -11.01 3.48
C ALA A 399 -26.27 -10.85 4.59
N LEU A 400 -26.69 -10.85 5.86
CA LEU A 400 -25.78 -10.82 7.00
C LEU A 400 -24.85 -12.04 7.03
N ALA A 401 -25.39 -13.25 6.86
CA ALA A 401 -24.60 -14.47 6.87
C ALA A 401 -23.57 -14.50 5.73
N LEU A 402 -23.99 -14.11 4.52
CA LEU A 402 -23.09 -14.03 3.36
C LEU A 402 -22.00 -12.97 3.58
N CYS A 403 -22.39 -11.75 4.00
CA CYS A 403 -21.44 -10.68 4.24
C CYS A 403 -20.47 -11.02 5.37
N PHE A 404 -20.95 -11.65 6.44
CA PHE A 404 -20.10 -12.14 7.52
C PHE A 404 -19.09 -13.15 7.00
N GLY A 405 -19.50 -14.11 6.17
CA GLY A 405 -18.59 -15.05 5.52
C GLY A 405 -17.51 -14.35 4.68
N VAL A 406 -17.89 -13.33 3.90
CA VAL A 406 -16.95 -12.54 3.08
C VAL A 406 -15.96 -11.75 3.95
N GLU A 407 -16.44 -11.08 4.99
CA GLU A 407 -15.58 -10.28 5.90
C GLU A 407 -14.66 -11.19 6.74
N VAL A 408 -15.13 -12.36 7.17
CA VAL A 408 -14.28 -13.38 7.81
C VAL A 408 -13.22 -13.88 6.83
N LEU A 409 -13.56 -14.13 5.57
CA LEU A 409 -12.60 -14.57 4.58
C LEU A 409 -11.50 -13.51 4.31
N LYS A 410 -11.82 -12.22 4.43
CA LYS A 410 -10.81 -11.14 4.37
C LYS A 410 -9.80 -11.19 5.52
N LEU A 411 -10.15 -11.72 6.69
CA LEU A 411 -9.16 -11.97 7.77
C LEU A 411 -8.07 -12.92 7.28
N PHE A 412 -8.42 -13.91 6.46
CA PHE A 412 -7.49 -14.91 5.92
C PHE A 412 -6.96 -14.56 4.54
N THR A 413 -7.31 -13.40 3.97
CA THR A 413 -6.86 -12.99 2.63
C THR A 413 -5.73 -11.96 2.73
N VAL A 414 -4.65 -12.20 2.01
CA VAL A 414 -3.44 -11.38 1.98
C VAL A 414 -3.78 -9.90 1.67
N GLY A 415 -3.40 -9.03 2.61
CA GLY A 415 -3.82 -7.64 2.83
C GLY A 415 -5.13 -7.12 2.25
N LYS A 416 -6.17 -7.92 2.43
CA LYS A 416 -7.51 -7.39 2.66
C LYS A 416 -7.71 -7.16 4.16
N LYS A 417 -8.48 -6.12 4.48
CA LYS A 417 -8.93 -5.83 5.85
C LYS A 417 -10.45 -5.98 5.90
N PRO A 418 -10.99 -6.69 6.90
CA PRO A 418 -12.43 -6.72 7.11
C PRO A 418 -12.96 -5.33 7.49
N ASP A 419 -14.18 -5.02 7.08
CA ASP A 419 -14.92 -3.84 7.53
C ASP A 419 -16.28 -4.28 8.13
N PRO A 420 -16.43 -4.21 9.47
CA PRO A 420 -17.69 -4.54 10.14
C PRO A 420 -18.87 -3.68 9.69
N THR A 421 -18.63 -2.47 9.16
CA THR A 421 -19.67 -1.59 8.60
C THR A 421 -20.40 -2.25 7.44
N ASN A 422 -19.73 -3.13 6.69
CA ASN A 422 -20.33 -3.83 5.55
C ASN A 422 -21.50 -4.73 5.96
N LEU A 423 -21.53 -5.24 7.20
CA LEU A 423 -22.67 -6.00 7.72
C LEU A 423 -23.93 -5.12 7.82
N LEU A 424 -23.77 -3.89 8.33
CA LEU A 424 -24.86 -2.91 8.44
C LEU A 424 -25.34 -2.49 7.05
N ILE A 425 -24.42 -2.26 6.11
CA ILE A 425 -24.73 -1.89 4.73
C ILE A 425 -25.43 -3.05 4.01
N ALA A 426 -24.96 -4.29 4.15
CA ALA A 426 -25.55 -5.48 3.54
C ALA A 426 -26.98 -5.73 4.04
N ALA A 427 -27.20 -5.65 5.36
CA ALA A 427 -28.52 -5.77 5.97
C ALA A 427 -29.47 -4.67 5.46
N SER A 428 -28.99 -3.41 5.46
CA SER A 428 -29.76 -2.25 4.98
C SER A 428 -30.09 -2.38 3.49
N SER A 429 -29.16 -2.89 2.68
CA SER A 429 -29.35 -3.12 1.25
C SER A 429 -30.45 -4.16 0.98
N ALA A 430 -30.36 -5.33 1.61
CA ALA A 430 -31.33 -6.40 1.42
C ALA A 430 -32.72 -5.97 1.91
N TRP A 431 -32.80 -5.30 3.06
CA TRP A 431 -34.05 -4.74 3.57
C TRP A 431 -34.64 -3.69 2.63
N PHE A 432 -33.84 -2.70 2.22
CA PHE A 432 -34.29 -1.60 1.39
C PHE A 432 -34.75 -2.10 0.02
N MET A 433 -33.97 -2.98 -0.61
CA MET A 433 -34.32 -3.53 -1.92
C MET A 433 -35.58 -4.39 -1.85
N HIS A 434 -35.77 -5.19 -0.78
CA HIS A 434 -37.01 -5.90 -0.55
C HIS A 434 -38.19 -4.93 -0.38
N TRP A 435 -38.03 -3.87 0.41
CA TRP A 435 -39.07 -2.86 0.63
C TRP A 435 -39.45 -2.14 -0.67
N VAL A 436 -38.48 -1.71 -1.47
CA VAL A 436 -38.72 -1.09 -2.78
C VAL A 436 -39.44 -2.06 -3.72
N ALA A 437 -38.93 -3.29 -3.86
CA ALA A 437 -39.50 -4.29 -4.77
C ALA A 437 -40.94 -4.69 -4.39
N SER A 438 -41.20 -4.92 -3.10
CA SER A 438 -42.54 -5.25 -2.60
C SER A 438 -43.54 -4.11 -2.80
N ARG A 439 -43.10 -2.86 -2.63
CA ARG A 439 -43.92 -1.68 -2.93
C ARG A 439 -44.23 -1.56 -4.42
N ILE A 440 -43.22 -1.68 -5.28
CA ILE A 440 -43.42 -1.64 -6.74
C ILE A 440 -44.38 -2.75 -7.17
N LEU A 441 -44.20 -3.98 -6.67
CA LEU A 441 -45.07 -5.11 -6.98
C LEU A 441 -46.53 -4.84 -6.56
N ALA A 442 -46.74 -4.34 -5.34
CA ALA A 442 -48.07 -3.97 -4.86
C ALA A 442 -48.71 -2.84 -5.69
N LEU A 443 -47.92 -1.84 -6.11
CA LEU A 443 -48.38 -0.75 -6.98
C LEU A 443 -48.79 -1.25 -8.36
N MET A 444 -48.00 -2.15 -8.94
CA MET A 444 -48.29 -2.76 -10.24
C MET A 444 -49.55 -3.62 -10.18
N GLN A 445 -49.75 -4.40 -9.12
CA GLN A 445 -50.96 -5.20 -8.89
C GLN A 445 -52.20 -4.31 -8.72
N ALA A 446 -52.10 -3.22 -7.96
CA ALA A 446 -53.19 -2.26 -7.77
C ALA A 446 -53.56 -1.51 -9.06
N HIS A 447 -52.57 -1.19 -9.91
CA HIS A 447 -52.80 -0.57 -11.22
C HIS A 447 -53.46 -1.54 -12.21
N ALA A 448 -53.10 -2.83 -12.16
CA ALA A 448 -53.72 -3.87 -12.97
C ALA A 448 -55.22 -4.02 -12.66
N THR A 449 -55.59 -4.08 -11.38
CA THR A 449 -56.99 -4.22 -10.95
C THR A 449 -57.84 -3.01 -11.30
N THR A 450 -57.32 -1.78 -11.14
CA THR A 450 -58.04 -0.54 -11.54
C THR A 450 -58.17 -0.39 -13.06
N SER A 451 -57.15 -0.77 -13.83
CA SER A 451 -57.21 -0.73 -15.31
C SER A 451 -58.19 -1.75 -15.87
N HIS A 452 -58.32 -2.93 -15.25
CA HIS A 452 -59.34 -3.92 -15.62
C HIS A 452 -60.77 -3.46 -15.26
N ALA A 453 -60.96 -2.82 -14.10
CA ALA A 453 -62.27 -2.33 -13.68
C ALA A 453 -62.78 -1.14 -14.52
N THR A 454 -61.89 -0.23 -14.93
CA THR A 454 -62.23 0.91 -15.80
C THR A 454 -62.52 0.49 -17.24
N ALA A 455 -61.73 -0.44 -17.80
CA ALA A 455 -62.00 -0.99 -19.13
C ALA A 455 -63.34 -1.75 -19.22
N HIS A 456 -63.74 -2.44 -18.14
CA HIS A 456 -65.05 -3.09 -18.05
C HIS A 456 -66.22 -2.08 -17.97
N ALA A 457 -66.01 -0.92 -17.35
CA ALA A 457 -67.02 0.12 -17.18
C ALA A 457 -67.25 0.98 -18.45
N GLU A 458 -66.24 1.12 -19.31
CA GLU A 458 -66.30 1.94 -20.55
C GLU A 458 -66.72 1.16 -21.80
N GLY A 459 -67.09 -0.13 -21.69
CA GLY A 459 -67.50 -0.95 -22.84
C GLY A 459 -66.40 -1.17 -23.90
N LEU A 460 -65.16 -0.79 -23.59
CA LEU A 460 -64.00 -0.99 -24.43
C LEU A 460 -63.57 -2.45 -24.30
N GLY A 461 -63.97 -3.28 -25.26
CA GLY A 461 -63.48 -4.64 -25.40
C GLY A 461 -61.95 -4.64 -25.41
N TYR A 462 -61.33 -5.20 -24.37
CA TYR A 462 -59.91 -5.53 -24.42
C TYR A 462 -59.75 -6.49 -25.60
N PRO A 463 -58.87 -6.25 -26.58
CA PRO A 463 -58.63 -7.22 -27.62
C PRO A 463 -58.12 -8.50 -26.95
N ALA A 464 -59.01 -9.49 -26.87
CA ALA A 464 -58.67 -10.84 -26.52
C ALA A 464 -57.76 -11.34 -27.63
N ARG A 465 -56.48 -11.57 -27.30
CA ARG A 465 -55.43 -12.12 -28.16
C ARG A 465 -55.10 -11.27 -29.41
N THR A 466 -54.12 -10.39 -29.29
CA THR A 466 -53.09 -10.04 -30.31
C THR A 466 -52.22 -8.95 -29.67
N ALA A 467 -50.90 -8.98 -29.57
CA ALA A 467 -49.87 -9.81 -30.14
C ALA A 467 -49.01 -10.40 -29.03
N SER A 468 -48.38 -11.55 -29.28
CA SER A 468 -47.16 -11.96 -28.58
C SER A 468 -46.08 -10.92 -28.85
N ALA A 469 -46.13 -9.78 -28.16
CA ALA A 469 -44.97 -8.90 -28.03
C ALA A 469 -43.98 -9.70 -27.17
N ASP A 470 -43.14 -10.48 -27.85
CA ASP A 470 -42.18 -11.39 -27.28
C ASP A 470 -41.40 -10.68 -26.16
N TRP A 471 -41.72 -10.96 -24.91
CA TRP A 471 -40.82 -10.67 -23.79
C TRP A 471 -39.42 -11.25 -24.09
N ARG A 472 -39.34 -12.31 -24.91
CA ARG A 472 -38.12 -12.85 -25.51
C ARG A 472 -37.35 -11.83 -26.35
N LYS A 473 -38.01 -10.94 -27.10
CA LYS A 473 -37.38 -9.82 -27.84
C LYS A 473 -36.87 -8.74 -26.88
N ALA A 474 -37.62 -8.42 -25.83
CA ALA A 474 -37.13 -7.49 -24.79
C ALA A 474 -35.95 -8.08 -23.99
N LEU A 475 -35.92 -9.40 -23.80
CA LEU A 475 -34.80 -10.13 -23.21
C LEU A 475 -33.60 -10.18 -24.17
N LEU A 476 -33.83 -10.45 -25.46
CA LEU A 476 -32.80 -10.46 -26.50
C LEU A 476 -32.14 -9.09 -26.70
N VAL A 477 -32.91 -7.99 -26.58
CA VAL A 477 -32.39 -6.61 -26.65
C VAL A 477 -31.48 -6.27 -25.46
N GLY A 478 -31.63 -6.92 -24.31
CA GLY A 478 -30.78 -6.71 -23.13
C GLY A 478 -29.63 -7.71 -22.99
N VAL A 479 -29.93 -9.01 -23.12
CA VAL A 479 -29.01 -10.11 -22.79
C VAL A 479 -27.97 -10.34 -23.88
N LEU A 480 -28.34 -10.26 -25.16
CA LEU A 480 -27.40 -10.52 -26.26
C LEU A 480 -26.32 -9.43 -26.37
N PRO A 481 -26.67 -8.12 -26.30
CA PRO A 481 -25.66 -7.06 -26.32
C PRO A 481 -24.82 -7.02 -25.04
N ALA A 482 -25.40 -7.35 -23.88
CA ALA A 482 -24.65 -7.52 -22.63
C ALA A 482 -23.59 -8.63 -22.74
N ALA A 483 -23.94 -9.78 -23.32
CA ALA A 483 -23.01 -10.87 -23.57
C ALA A 483 -21.92 -10.47 -24.59
N LEU A 484 -22.28 -9.70 -25.62
CA LEU A 484 -21.33 -9.16 -26.60
C LEU A 484 -20.38 -8.10 -26.00
N ILE A 485 -20.84 -7.29 -25.05
CA ILE A 485 -19.98 -6.34 -24.30
C ILE A 485 -18.96 -7.12 -23.46
N ILE A 486 -19.41 -8.14 -22.72
CA ILE A 486 -18.50 -8.98 -21.91
C ILE A 486 -17.49 -9.71 -22.81
N ALA A 487 -17.94 -10.29 -23.93
CA ALA A 487 -17.06 -10.96 -24.89
C ALA A 487 -16.09 -9.98 -25.57
N GLY A 488 -16.56 -8.78 -25.94
CA GLY A 488 -15.73 -7.74 -26.54
C GLY A 488 -14.66 -7.23 -25.58
N VAL A 489 -14.99 -7.05 -24.29
CA VAL A 489 -14.03 -6.68 -23.24
C VAL A 489 -13.01 -7.80 -23.01
N ALA A 490 -13.45 -9.06 -22.96
CA ALA A 490 -12.56 -10.23 -22.82
C ALA A 490 -11.57 -10.38 -23.98
N LEU A 491 -11.93 -9.91 -25.18
CA LEU A 491 -11.07 -9.97 -26.37
C LEU A 491 -10.16 -8.74 -26.54
N THR A 492 -10.44 -7.63 -25.86
CA THR A 492 -9.74 -6.34 -26.07
C THR A 492 -8.99 -5.83 -24.85
N VAL A 493 -9.29 -6.32 -23.65
CA VAL A 493 -8.59 -5.99 -22.40
C VAL A 493 -7.68 -7.17 -22.04
N PRO A 494 -6.35 -6.97 -21.87
CA PRO A 494 -5.44 -8.02 -21.43
C PRO A 494 -5.89 -8.62 -20.08
N ASP A 495 -5.85 -9.95 -19.94
CA ASP A 495 -6.19 -10.66 -18.70
C ASP A 495 -5.31 -10.25 -17.51
N ALA A 496 -4.11 -9.75 -17.79
CA ALA A 496 -3.24 -9.20 -16.78
C ALA A 496 -3.59 -7.72 -16.58
N PRO A 497 -4.12 -7.31 -15.41
CA PRO A 497 -3.99 -5.91 -15.03
C PRO A 497 -2.50 -5.52 -15.15
N PRO A 498 -2.15 -4.24 -15.40
CA PRO A 498 -0.81 -3.79 -15.05
C PRO A 498 -0.58 -4.30 -13.62
N ALA A 499 0.50 -5.07 -13.43
CA ALA A 499 0.81 -5.62 -12.12
C ALA A 499 0.61 -4.49 -11.13
N ALA A 500 -0.30 -4.69 -10.17
CA ALA A 500 -0.63 -3.65 -9.22
C ALA A 500 0.68 -3.15 -8.64
N GLY A 501 1.10 -1.96 -9.07
CA GLY A 501 2.28 -1.33 -8.55
C GLY A 501 2.10 -1.16 -7.06
N ALA A 502 3.19 -1.36 -6.33
CA ALA A 502 3.43 -0.78 -5.02
C ALA A 502 2.78 -1.42 -3.79
N ASN A 503 1.71 -2.20 -3.91
CA ASN A 503 0.99 -2.69 -2.72
C ASN A 503 0.41 -4.09 -2.93
N THR A 504 1.24 -5.09 -3.22
CA THR A 504 0.86 -6.47 -2.87
C THR A 504 1.17 -6.61 -1.38
N PRO A 505 0.18 -6.48 -0.47
CA PRO A 505 0.45 -6.54 0.96
C PRO A 505 1.09 -7.89 1.29
N SER A 506 2.38 -7.91 1.64
CA SER A 506 3.01 -9.15 2.11
C SER A 506 2.74 -9.34 3.59
N VAL A 507 2.56 -10.60 3.97
CA VAL A 507 2.52 -10.97 5.38
C VAL A 507 3.89 -10.62 6.00
N THR A 508 3.89 -9.87 7.10
CA THR A 508 5.11 -9.55 7.85
C THR A 508 5.73 -10.83 8.48
N TYR A 509 6.82 -10.70 9.22
CA TYR A 509 7.39 -11.83 9.94
C TYR A 509 6.39 -12.43 10.94
N PRO A 510 6.33 -13.77 11.07
CA PRO A 510 5.47 -14.43 12.05
C PRO A 510 5.81 -13.98 13.48
N PRO A 511 4.81 -13.84 14.37
CA PRO A 511 5.06 -13.55 15.77
C PRO A 511 5.80 -14.74 16.42
N PRO A 512 6.55 -14.49 17.50
CA PRO A 512 7.20 -15.56 18.27
C PRO A 512 6.28 -16.73 18.64
N SER A 513 5.01 -16.45 18.97
CA SER A 513 4.00 -17.44 19.34
C SER A 513 3.57 -18.37 18.19
N ALA A 514 3.80 -17.98 16.94
CA ALA A 514 3.46 -18.77 15.76
C ALA A 514 4.64 -19.61 15.24
N LEU A 515 5.81 -19.53 15.89
CA LEU A 515 7.02 -20.17 15.44
C LEU A 515 7.30 -21.47 16.22
N PRO A 516 7.82 -22.51 15.55
CA PRO A 516 8.24 -23.71 16.23
C PRO A 516 9.44 -23.44 17.14
N ARG A 517 9.55 -24.24 18.19
CA ARG A 517 10.74 -24.24 19.06
C ARG A 517 11.98 -24.64 18.26
N PRO A 518 13.08 -23.90 18.33
CA PRO A 518 14.31 -24.24 17.63
C PRO A 518 14.98 -25.43 18.31
N GLN A 519 15.58 -26.32 17.50
CA GLN A 519 16.37 -27.45 17.99
C GLN A 519 17.83 -27.03 18.06
N LEU A 520 18.31 -26.75 19.27
CA LEU A 520 19.69 -26.28 19.51
C LEU A 520 20.42 -27.22 20.48
N PRO A 521 20.73 -28.47 20.08
CA PRO A 521 21.33 -29.47 20.97
C PRO A 521 22.73 -29.09 21.49
N GLY A 522 23.46 -28.27 20.73
CA GLY A 522 24.77 -27.73 21.12
C GLY A 522 24.71 -26.43 21.93
N PHE A 523 23.52 -25.99 22.35
CA PHE A 523 23.39 -24.68 23.01
C PHE A 523 24.08 -24.65 24.38
N ARG A 524 24.94 -23.66 24.58
CA ARG A 524 25.61 -23.40 25.85
C ARG A 524 24.65 -22.75 26.85
N MET A 525 24.14 -23.53 27.79
CA MET A 525 23.25 -23.02 28.85
C MET A 525 23.99 -22.20 29.92
N ALA A 526 25.28 -22.45 30.17
CA ALA A 526 26.03 -21.72 31.19
C ALA A 526 26.53 -20.35 30.68
N HIS A 527 26.31 -19.30 31.46
CA HIS A 527 26.90 -17.98 31.21
C HIS A 527 28.42 -17.99 31.40
N PRO A 528 29.17 -17.09 30.71
CA PRO A 528 28.72 -16.25 29.60
C PRO A 528 28.51 -17.06 28.30
N ARG A 529 27.46 -16.72 27.55
CA ARG A 529 27.07 -17.34 26.28
C ARG A 529 27.49 -16.50 25.08
N LEU A 530 27.66 -15.19 25.27
CA LEU A 530 28.14 -14.27 24.25
C LEU A 530 29.68 -14.38 24.12
N PRO A 531 30.27 -14.00 22.97
CA PRO A 531 31.73 -13.87 22.84
C PRO A 531 32.29 -13.02 23.98
N HIS A 532 33.35 -13.48 24.64
CA HIS A 532 33.92 -12.87 25.86
C HIS A 532 35.44 -13.10 25.94
N PRO A 533 36.16 -12.32 26.77
CA PRO A 533 37.59 -12.53 27.01
C PRO A 533 37.91 -13.93 27.50
N SER A 534 38.76 -14.65 26.77
CA SER A 534 39.26 -15.94 27.25
C SER A 534 40.34 -15.74 28.33
N PRO A 535 40.58 -16.73 29.22
CA PRO A 535 41.71 -16.68 30.14
C PRO A 535 43.06 -16.47 29.43
N ALA A 536 43.21 -17.02 28.23
CA ALA A 536 44.41 -16.84 27.40
C ALA A 536 44.53 -15.41 26.87
N ASP A 537 43.42 -14.77 26.49
CA ASP A 537 43.40 -13.38 26.06
C ASP A 537 43.85 -12.47 27.20
N ILE A 538 43.29 -12.67 28.39
CA ILE A 538 43.61 -11.88 29.59
C ILE A 538 45.09 -12.06 29.95
N ALA A 539 45.62 -13.28 29.92
CA ALA A 539 47.03 -13.55 30.17
C ALA A 539 47.93 -12.85 29.14
N THR A 540 47.55 -12.90 27.86
CA THR A 540 48.27 -12.23 26.76
C THR A 540 48.28 -10.72 26.94
N LEU A 541 47.13 -10.12 27.28
CA LEU A 541 47.04 -8.68 27.53
C LEU A 541 47.89 -8.25 28.72
N ARG A 542 47.89 -9.01 29.83
CA ARG A 542 48.75 -8.72 31.00
C ARG A 542 50.24 -8.78 30.64
N ALA A 543 50.63 -9.75 29.83
CA ALA A 543 52.04 -9.96 29.48
C ALA A 543 52.55 -8.99 28.40
N ARG A 544 51.72 -8.70 27.38
CA ARG A 544 52.16 -8.01 26.16
C ARG A 544 51.56 -6.62 25.96
N ASN A 545 50.47 -6.29 26.66
CA ASN A 545 49.84 -4.97 26.57
C ASN A 545 49.15 -4.53 27.89
N PRO A 546 49.88 -4.42 29.01
CA PRO A 546 49.30 -4.02 30.30
C PRO A 546 48.65 -2.63 30.25
N ARG A 547 49.15 -1.74 29.39
CA ARG A 547 48.61 -0.39 29.18
C ARG A 547 47.15 -0.39 28.73
N PHE A 548 46.75 -1.35 27.88
CA PHE A 548 45.34 -1.49 27.48
C PHE A 548 44.45 -1.73 28.71
N LEU A 549 44.85 -2.62 29.62
CA LEU A 549 44.10 -2.93 30.84
C LEU A 549 44.04 -1.75 31.81
N GLU A 550 45.12 -0.97 31.91
CA GLU A 550 45.16 0.27 32.70
C GLU A 550 44.20 1.32 32.14
N GLN A 551 44.19 1.53 30.83
CA GLN A 551 43.28 2.45 30.15
C GLN A 551 41.82 2.03 30.31
N LEU A 552 41.54 0.74 30.14
CA LEU A 552 40.21 0.17 30.35
C LEU A 552 39.73 0.39 31.78
N SER A 553 40.58 0.10 32.76
CA SER A 553 40.28 0.27 34.19
C SER A 553 40.15 1.74 34.59
N SER A 554 40.91 2.63 33.96
CA SER A 554 40.79 4.08 34.14
C SER A 554 39.46 4.59 33.59
N ALA A 555 39.08 4.18 32.37
CA ALA A 555 37.80 4.54 31.77
C ALA A 555 36.62 4.05 32.62
N ALA A 556 36.67 2.81 33.12
CA ALA A 556 35.64 2.24 33.98
C ALA A 556 35.48 2.98 35.32
N ARG A 557 36.57 3.50 35.90
CA ARG A 557 36.52 4.28 37.17
C ARG A 557 36.07 5.72 36.97
N ASN A 558 36.57 6.36 35.91
CA ASN A 558 36.50 7.82 35.78
C ASN A 558 35.35 8.29 34.88
N ASN A 559 34.76 7.40 34.08
CA ASN A 559 33.68 7.76 33.16
C ASN A 559 32.45 6.87 33.35
N PRO A 560 31.43 7.34 34.10
CA PRO A 560 30.20 6.56 34.30
C PRO A 560 29.38 6.35 33.02
N ASN A 561 29.69 7.08 31.93
CA ASN A 561 29.08 6.89 30.61
C ASN A 561 29.79 5.82 29.77
N ALA A 562 30.96 5.32 30.20
CA ALA A 562 31.72 4.31 29.47
C ALA A 562 31.21 2.88 29.78
N ILE A 563 29.93 2.63 29.52
CA ILE A 563 29.23 1.37 29.87
C ILE A 563 30.01 0.13 29.40
N ASN A 564 30.50 0.12 28.15
CA ASN A 564 31.28 -1.00 27.62
C ASN A 564 32.61 -1.19 28.35
N ALA A 565 33.28 -0.11 28.76
CA ALA A 565 34.51 -0.20 29.53
C ALA A 565 34.26 -0.78 30.93
N ILE A 566 33.17 -0.38 31.58
CA ILE A 566 32.76 -0.90 32.89
C ILE A 566 32.46 -2.40 32.80
N MET A 567 31.71 -2.84 31.78
CA MET A 567 31.39 -4.26 31.57
C MET A 567 32.65 -5.10 31.30
N GLN A 568 33.54 -4.65 30.40
CA GLN A 568 34.79 -5.35 30.10
C GLN A 568 35.73 -5.39 31.31
N ALA A 569 35.90 -4.27 32.02
CA ALA A 569 36.76 -4.22 33.20
C ALA A 569 36.22 -5.08 34.35
N GLY A 570 34.91 -5.04 34.59
CA GLY A 570 34.23 -5.85 35.60
C GLY A 570 34.29 -7.35 35.30
N PHE A 571 34.28 -7.74 34.02
CA PHE A 571 34.48 -9.14 33.64
C PHE A 571 35.92 -9.60 33.83
N ILE A 572 36.90 -8.80 33.39
CA ILE A 572 38.33 -9.15 33.46
C ILE A 572 38.86 -9.12 34.90
N GLN A 573 38.28 -8.26 35.76
CA GLN A 573 38.65 -8.09 37.16
C GLN A 573 37.40 -8.21 38.07
N PRO A 574 36.87 -9.42 38.26
CA PRO A 574 35.66 -9.63 39.06
C PRO A 574 35.81 -9.07 40.49
N GLY A 575 34.77 -8.39 40.97
CA GLY A 575 34.73 -7.83 42.33
C GLY A 575 35.56 -6.56 42.58
N VAL A 576 36.30 -6.05 41.58
CA VAL A 576 37.10 -4.81 41.73
C VAL A 576 36.25 -3.54 41.58
N PHE A 577 35.22 -3.58 40.74
CA PHE A 577 34.39 -2.42 40.38
C PHE A 577 33.03 -2.49 41.06
N ASN A 578 32.51 -1.36 41.54
CA ASN A 578 31.14 -1.25 42.03
C ASN A 578 30.16 -1.26 40.85
N LEU A 579 29.35 -2.32 40.76
CA LEU A 579 28.40 -2.49 39.66
C LEU A 579 27.03 -1.83 39.90
N ALA A 580 26.73 -1.36 41.11
CA ALA A 580 25.42 -0.77 41.42
C ALA A 580 25.08 0.46 40.54
N PRO A 581 26.01 1.39 40.23
CA PRO A 581 25.72 2.50 39.31
C PRO A 581 25.44 2.04 37.88
N LEU A 582 26.11 0.96 37.43
CA LEU A 582 25.86 0.37 36.12
C LEU A 582 24.45 -0.24 36.10
N HIS A 583 24.07 -1.00 37.12
CA HIS A 583 22.75 -1.59 37.25
C HIS A 583 21.65 -0.54 37.19
N ALA A 584 21.71 0.49 38.04
CA ALA A 584 20.71 1.56 38.08
C ALA A 584 20.51 2.22 36.71
N ARG A 585 21.61 2.50 35.99
CA ARG A 585 21.57 3.10 34.66
C ARG A 585 20.93 2.18 33.61
N LEU A 586 21.24 0.90 33.66
CA LEU A 586 20.62 -0.10 32.77
C LEU A 586 19.10 -0.18 33.02
N MET A 587 18.65 -0.03 34.27
CA MET A 587 17.22 0.02 34.63
C MET A 587 16.50 1.28 34.15
N GLU A 588 17.16 2.42 34.17
CA GLU A 588 16.63 3.70 33.68
C GLU A 588 16.52 3.78 32.14
N THR A 589 17.13 2.82 31.43
CA THR A 589 17.21 2.85 29.97
C THR A 589 15.81 2.71 29.34
N ARG A 590 15.51 3.61 28.39
CA ARG A 590 14.31 3.59 27.55
C ARG A 590 14.66 3.14 26.14
N PHE A 591 13.86 2.24 25.58
CA PHE A 591 14.02 1.77 24.21
C PHE A 591 13.45 2.80 23.23
N VAL A 592 14.29 3.25 22.29
CA VAL A 592 13.94 4.27 21.28
C VAL A 592 14.51 3.86 19.91
N ASP A 593 14.06 4.53 18.85
CA ASP A 593 14.47 4.27 17.47
C ASP A 593 14.35 2.79 17.09
N ARG A 594 15.48 2.13 16.81
CA ARG A 594 15.57 0.71 16.47
C ARG A 594 16.04 -0.17 17.64
N GLY A 595 16.12 0.36 18.87
CA GLY A 595 16.38 -0.36 20.13
C GLY A 595 17.79 -0.94 20.34
N HIS A 596 18.57 -1.14 19.28
CA HIS A 596 19.86 -1.83 19.35
C HIS A 596 20.88 -1.17 20.29
N GLY A 597 20.91 0.16 20.36
CA GLY A 597 21.85 0.90 21.19
C GLY A 597 21.63 0.70 22.70
N GLN A 598 20.42 0.30 23.09
CA GLN A 598 20.04 0.07 24.49
C GLN A 598 20.04 -1.42 24.85
N VAL A 599 19.51 -2.26 23.97
CA VAL A 599 19.35 -3.70 24.23
C VAL A 599 20.69 -4.43 24.19
N MET A 600 21.61 -4.03 23.30
CA MET A 600 22.91 -4.69 23.19
C MET A 600 23.75 -4.57 24.48
N PRO A 601 23.94 -3.39 25.11
CA PRO A 601 24.62 -3.30 26.40
C PRO A 601 23.91 -4.07 27.53
N LEU A 602 22.58 -4.08 27.56
CA LEU A 602 21.81 -4.87 28.54
C LEU A 602 22.12 -6.37 28.42
N ALA A 603 22.16 -6.92 27.20
CA ALA A 603 22.48 -8.32 26.95
C ALA A 603 23.89 -8.68 27.45
N ILE A 604 24.88 -7.83 27.17
CA ILE A 604 26.27 -8.04 27.59
C ILE A 604 26.38 -7.97 29.12
N ALA A 605 25.79 -6.96 29.76
CA ALA A 605 25.84 -6.81 31.21
C ALA A 605 25.21 -7.99 31.94
N TYR A 606 24.06 -8.47 31.45
CA TYR A 606 23.38 -9.63 32.02
C TYR A 606 24.21 -10.91 31.84
N ASP A 607 24.74 -11.15 30.64
CA ASP A 607 25.45 -12.40 30.31
C ASP A 607 26.86 -12.49 30.90
N TRP A 608 27.66 -11.43 30.76
CA TRP A 608 29.06 -11.45 31.21
C TRP A 608 29.19 -11.34 32.73
N LEU A 609 28.40 -10.46 33.35
CA LEU A 609 28.48 -10.19 34.79
C LEU A 609 27.46 -11.03 35.59
N HIS A 610 26.89 -12.06 34.97
CA HIS A 610 25.80 -12.88 35.49
C HIS A 610 25.98 -13.33 36.96
N ASP A 611 27.19 -13.79 37.29
CA ASP A 611 27.52 -14.33 38.61
C ASP A 611 27.96 -13.26 39.62
N GLN A 612 28.14 -12.02 39.18
CA GLN A 612 28.50 -10.87 40.04
C GLN A 612 27.28 -10.10 40.53
N TRP A 613 26.11 -10.28 39.89
CA TRP A 613 24.86 -9.65 40.31
C TRP A 613 24.27 -10.32 41.55
N THR A 614 23.65 -9.54 42.42
CA THR A 614 22.74 -10.10 43.44
C THR A 614 21.53 -10.75 42.75
N ALA A 615 20.84 -11.65 43.45
CA ALA A 615 19.65 -12.31 42.90
C ALA A 615 18.60 -11.30 42.43
N ALA A 616 18.35 -10.24 43.22
CA ALA A 616 17.39 -9.20 42.88
C ALA A 616 17.82 -8.36 41.67
N GLU A 617 19.10 -7.97 41.60
CA GLU A 617 19.62 -7.21 40.45
C GLU A 617 19.57 -8.03 39.16
N ARG A 618 19.92 -9.32 39.25
CA ARG A 618 19.88 -10.25 38.12
C ARG A 618 18.46 -10.48 37.62
N ASP A 619 17.51 -10.69 38.52
CA ASP A 619 16.09 -10.85 38.15
C ASP A 619 15.56 -9.58 37.46
N ALA A 620 15.88 -8.40 37.97
CA ALA A 620 15.49 -7.13 37.36
C ALA A 620 16.13 -6.94 35.96
N LEU A 621 17.41 -7.27 35.80
CA LEU A 621 18.10 -7.24 34.50
C LEU A 621 17.49 -8.22 33.51
N ARG A 622 17.15 -9.44 33.96
CA ARG A 622 16.50 -10.46 33.14
C ARG A 622 15.17 -9.97 32.57
N ASP A 623 14.33 -9.39 33.42
CA ASP A 623 13.01 -8.88 33.00
C ASP A 623 13.14 -7.68 32.06
N LYS A 624 14.06 -6.74 32.38
CA LYS A 624 14.35 -5.59 31.51
C LYS A 624 14.89 -6.01 30.14
N LEU A 625 15.77 -7.00 30.10
CA LEU A 625 16.31 -7.53 28.85
C LEU A 625 15.21 -8.18 28.00
N ALA A 626 14.25 -8.86 28.65
CA ALA A 626 13.10 -9.46 27.97
C ALA A 626 12.17 -8.40 27.35
N GLU A 627 11.94 -7.27 28.03
CA GLU A 627 11.27 -6.10 27.44
C GLU A 627 12.03 -5.56 26.21
N GLY A 628 13.36 -5.53 26.29
CA GLY A 628 14.22 -5.11 25.19
C GLY A 628 14.12 -6.03 23.97
N CYS A 629 14.10 -7.36 24.18
CA CYS A 629 13.88 -8.31 23.09
C CYS A 629 12.50 -8.14 22.44
N ASP A 630 11.44 -7.96 23.24
CA ASP A 630 10.09 -7.71 22.71
C ASP A 630 10.05 -6.43 21.86
N TYR A 631 10.70 -5.36 22.32
CA TYR A 631 10.81 -4.11 21.58
C TYR A 631 11.50 -4.30 20.22
N LEU A 632 12.62 -5.02 20.17
CA LEU A 632 13.32 -5.31 18.91
C LEU A 632 12.47 -6.12 17.95
N ILE A 633 11.78 -7.15 18.45
CA ILE A 633 10.89 -7.98 17.64
C ILE A 633 9.73 -7.15 17.09
N ASP A 634 9.11 -6.30 17.91
CA ASP A 634 8.04 -5.39 17.47
C ASP A 634 8.53 -4.45 16.37
N VAL A 635 9.67 -3.77 16.56
CA VAL A 635 10.26 -2.88 15.54
C VAL A 635 10.52 -3.64 14.23
N ILE A 636 11.15 -4.82 14.29
CA ILE A 636 11.48 -5.62 13.10
C ILE A 636 10.21 -6.02 12.34
N ARG A 637 9.14 -6.42 13.05
CA ARG A 637 7.87 -6.85 12.46
C ARG A 637 7.03 -5.69 11.94
N ARG A 638 6.92 -4.62 12.71
CA ARG A 638 6.13 -3.42 12.40
C ARG A 638 6.71 -2.68 11.20
N ASP A 639 8.03 -2.46 11.23
CA ASP A 639 8.73 -1.68 10.19
C ASP A 639 9.26 -2.60 9.06
N GLN A 640 9.01 -3.91 9.16
CA GLN A 640 9.38 -4.92 8.17
C GLN A 640 10.86 -4.88 7.77
N LEU A 641 11.75 -4.78 8.76
CA LEU A 641 13.18 -4.62 8.53
C LEU A 641 13.74 -5.82 7.74
N SER A 642 14.18 -5.57 6.52
CA SER A 642 14.50 -6.59 5.52
C SER A 642 15.99 -6.99 5.53
N PRO A 643 16.33 -8.27 5.25
CA PRO A 643 17.71 -8.72 5.03
C PRO A 643 18.39 -8.12 3.79
N TYR A 644 17.65 -7.45 2.92
CA TYR A 644 18.17 -6.71 1.77
C TYR A 644 18.39 -5.22 2.06
N ASN A 645 18.05 -4.74 3.26
CA ASN A 645 18.06 -3.34 3.65
C ASN A 645 18.96 -3.09 4.87
N ALA A 646 19.83 -2.08 4.78
CA ALA A 646 20.73 -1.67 5.85
C ALA A 646 20.05 -1.48 7.21
N PHE A 647 18.77 -1.11 7.27
CA PHE A 647 18.10 -0.94 8.56
C PHE A 647 18.05 -2.20 9.43
N LEU A 648 18.09 -3.41 8.87
CA LEU A 648 18.11 -4.64 9.68
C LEU A 648 19.50 -4.95 10.25
N TYR A 649 20.51 -4.97 9.39
CA TYR A 649 21.88 -5.42 9.74
C TYR A 649 22.82 -4.28 10.15
N ASN A 650 22.38 -3.03 10.10
CA ASN A 650 23.00 -1.93 10.84
C ASN A 650 22.51 -1.93 12.30
N ALA A 651 22.79 -3.03 13.01
CA ALA A 651 22.69 -3.30 14.46
C ALA A 651 21.43 -3.99 15.05
N PRO A 652 20.17 -3.78 14.61
CA PRO A 652 19.00 -4.44 15.22
C PRO A 652 19.08 -5.96 15.29
N LEU A 653 19.52 -6.62 14.22
CA LEU A 653 19.65 -8.07 14.21
C LEU A 653 20.70 -8.58 15.20
N GLN A 654 21.83 -7.87 15.31
CA GLN A 654 22.89 -8.20 16.27
C GLN A 654 22.39 -8.09 17.70
N ALA A 655 21.66 -7.01 18.02
CA ALA A 655 21.10 -6.80 19.35
C ALA A 655 20.03 -7.85 19.70
N LEU A 656 19.18 -8.20 18.72
CA LEU A 656 18.17 -9.25 18.89
C LEU A 656 18.82 -10.61 19.14
N MET A 657 19.86 -10.94 18.38
CA MET A 657 20.59 -12.21 18.54
C MET A 657 21.26 -12.27 19.91
N ALA A 658 21.97 -11.22 20.33
CA ALA A 658 22.61 -11.16 21.64
C ALA A 658 21.59 -11.27 22.79
N CYS A 659 20.48 -10.54 22.73
CA CYS A 659 19.46 -10.58 23.78
C CYS A 659 18.78 -11.95 23.86
N SER A 660 18.50 -12.58 22.71
CA SER A 660 17.86 -13.89 22.65
C SER A 660 18.78 -14.98 23.18
N ILE A 661 20.08 -14.96 22.83
CA ILE A 661 21.09 -15.88 23.36
C ILE A 661 21.21 -15.72 24.88
N ALA A 662 21.33 -14.48 25.34
CA ALA A 662 21.49 -14.18 26.76
C ALA A 662 20.28 -14.62 27.59
N LEU A 663 19.06 -14.62 27.06
CA LEU A 663 17.84 -15.02 27.80
C LEU A 663 17.38 -16.46 27.61
N TYR A 664 17.94 -17.19 26.65
CA TYR A 664 17.43 -18.52 26.29
C TYR A 664 17.56 -19.51 27.45
N GLY A 665 16.42 -19.91 28.01
CA GLY A 665 16.34 -20.80 29.18
C GLY A 665 16.26 -20.09 30.53
N ASP A 666 16.52 -18.78 30.61
CA ASP A 666 16.53 -18.06 31.88
C ASP A 666 15.20 -17.35 32.17
N HIS A 667 14.46 -16.98 31.12
CA HIS A 667 13.19 -16.26 31.20
C HIS A 667 12.06 -17.04 30.48
N PRO A 668 10.80 -17.04 30.96
CA PRO A 668 9.68 -17.75 30.33
C PRO A 668 9.44 -17.40 28.85
N ARG A 669 9.66 -16.13 28.48
CA ARG A 669 9.63 -15.63 27.09
C ARG A 669 10.88 -15.97 26.25
N GLY A 670 11.99 -16.40 26.86
CA GLY A 670 13.28 -16.55 26.18
C GLY A 670 13.26 -17.59 25.05
N GLU A 671 12.45 -18.64 25.18
CA GLU A 671 12.20 -19.60 24.11
C GLU A 671 11.58 -18.93 22.88
N ALA A 672 10.56 -18.09 23.09
CA ALA A 672 9.87 -17.40 22.00
C ALA A 672 10.79 -16.39 21.29
N HIS A 673 11.61 -15.65 22.07
CA HIS A 673 12.63 -14.75 21.52
C HIS A 673 13.62 -15.51 20.63
N MET A 674 14.12 -16.67 21.10
CA MET A 674 15.03 -17.51 20.33
C MET A 674 14.36 -18.13 19.10
N SER A 675 13.09 -18.54 19.17
CA SER A 675 12.34 -19.03 17.99
C SER A 675 12.28 -17.99 16.88
N PHE A 676 11.99 -16.73 17.22
CA PHE A 676 11.97 -15.62 16.26
C PHE A 676 13.36 -15.32 15.70
N THR A 677 14.37 -15.24 16.57
CA THR A 677 15.76 -15.01 16.16
C THR A 677 16.29 -16.11 15.24
N HIS A 678 16.01 -17.38 15.56
CA HIS A 678 16.40 -18.52 14.74
C HIS A 678 15.71 -18.48 13.36
N GLU A 679 14.41 -18.23 13.30
CA GLU A 679 13.67 -18.07 12.04
C GLU A 679 14.27 -16.94 11.19
N LEU A 680 14.49 -15.76 11.78
CA LEU A 680 15.04 -14.61 11.07
C LEU A 680 16.46 -14.89 10.59
N TRP A 681 17.31 -15.49 11.43
CA TRP A 681 18.69 -15.79 11.09
C TRP A 681 18.83 -16.90 10.04
N LYS A 682 18.33 -18.09 10.34
CA LYS A 682 18.60 -19.31 9.55
C LYS A 682 17.74 -19.40 8.29
N ASN A 683 16.49 -18.97 8.35
CA ASN A 683 15.54 -19.18 7.26
C ASN A 683 15.33 -17.95 6.37
N ARG A 684 15.84 -16.76 6.78
CA ARG A 684 15.63 -15.51 6.05
C ARG A 684 16.93 -14.80 5.73
N VAL A 685 17.71 -14.43 6.73
CA VAL A 685 18.96 -13.67 6.54
C VAL A 685 20.03 -14.50 5.86
N LEU A 686 20.32 -15.71 6.34
CA LEU A 686 21.38 -16.55 5.79
C LEU A 686 21.18 -16.93 4.31
N PRO A 687 19.96 -17.32 3.85
CA PRO A 687 19.70 -17.50 2.42
C PRO A 687 19.93 -16.24 1.57
N VAL A 688 19.60 -15.06 2.10
CA VAL A 688 19.86 -13.78 1.41
C VAL A 688 21.35 -13.49 1.33
N TRP A 689 22.09 -13.75 2.41
CA TRP A 689 23.55 -13.64 2.39
C TRP A 689 24.18 -14.55 1.35
N ARG A 690 23.77 -15.81 1.26
CA ARG A 690 24.23 -16.75 0.22
C ARG A 690 23.94 -16.24 -1.20
N GLN A 691 22.79 -15.60 -1.40
CA GLN A 691 22.44 -15.01 -2.70
C GLN A 691 23.33 -13.80 -3.03
N VAL A 692 23.47 -12.85 -2.10
CA VAL A 692 24.15 -11.56 -2.36
C VAL A 692 25.67 -11.73 -2.38
N PHE A 693 26.24 -12.48 -1.44
CA PHE A 693 27.69 -12.75 -1.43
C PHE A 693 28.11 -13.60 -2.62
N GLY A 694 27.24 -14.51 -3.07
CA GLY A 694 27.65 -15.60 -3.97
C GLY A 694 28.77 -16.43 -3.35
N ASN A 695 29.63 -16.98 -4.19
CA ASN A 695 30.79 -17.77 -3.73
C ASN A 695 32.05 -16.92 -3.53
N SER A 696 32.08 -15.73 -4.13
CA SER A 696 33.28 -14.89 -4.19
C SER A 696 33.23 -13.66 -3.27
N GLY A 697 32.08 -13.41 -2.66
CA GLY A 697 31.87 -12.53 -1.51
C GLY A 697 31.84 -11.03 -1.80
N GLY A 698 30.76 -10.53 -2.42
CA GLY A 698 30.48 -9.10 -2.59
C GLY A 698 29.29 -8.60 -1.75
N TRP A 699 29.08 -7.28 -1.69
CA TRP A 699 27.88 -6.70 -1.07
C TRP A 699 27.29 -5.59 -1.93
N HIS A 700 25.95 -5.53 -2.01
CA HIS A 700 25.22 -4.74 -3.02
C HIS A 700 25.19 -3.23 -2.75
N GLU A 701 25.40 -2.81 -1.51
CA GLU A 701 25.28 -1.41 -1.09
C GLU A 701 26.55 -0.56 -1.29
N GLY A 702 27.40 -0.94 -2.24
CA GLY A 702 28.36 -0.03 -2.82
C GLY A 702 29.56 0.34 -1.93
N GLY A 703 29.84 1.64 -1.79
CA GLY A 703 31.06 2.23 -1.19
C GLY A 703 31.01 2.42 0.35
N GLU A 704 29.99 3.09 0.86
CA GLU A 704 29.96 3.48 2.27
C GLU A 704 29.19 2.47 3.14
N TYR A 705 28.05 1.98 2.66
CA TYR A 705 27.15 1.10 3.40
C TYR A 705 27.70 -0.31 3.64
N VAL A 706 28.81 -0.67 3.00
CA VAL A 706 29.60 -1.85 3.37
C VAL A 706 30.22 -1.68 4.76
N ALA A 707 30.67 -0.48 5.13
CA ALA A 707 31.29 -0.22 6.42
C ALA A 707 30.27 0.09 7.52
N VAL A 708 29.22 0.87 7.20
CA VAL A 708 28.16 1.23 8.17
C VAL A 708 27.02 0.22 8.27
N GLY A 709 26.84 -0.63 7.25
CA GLY A 709 25.83 -1.66 7.21
C GLY A 709 26.41 -3.02 7.59
N ILE A 710 26.65 -3.87 6.60
CA ILE A 710 27.03 -5.28 6.80
C ILE A 710 28.36 -5.47 7.54
N GLY A 711 29.23 -4.47 7.51
CA GLY A 711 30.62 -4.54 7.97
C GLY A 711 30.84 -4.96 9.42
N GLN A 712 29.88 -4.72 10.31
CA GLN A 712 29.90 -5.26 11.67
C GLN A 712 29.17 -6.62 11.73
N ALA A 713 27.99 -6.71 11.10
CA ALA A 713 27.15 -7.90 11.10
C ALA A 713 27.88 -9.16 10.61
N ILE A 714 28.74 -9.03 9.58
CA ILE A 714 29.42 -10.14 8.90
C ILE A 714 30.30 -10.99 9.83
N HIS A 715 30.81 -10.40 10.90
CA HIS A 715 31.56 -11.12 11.93
C HIS A 715 30.74 -11.30 13.20
N THR A 716 30.11 -10.22 13.70
CA THR A 716 29.38 -10.24 14.97
C THR A 716 28.29 -11.32 14.99
N LEU A 717 27.49 -11.48 13.93
CA LEU A 717 26.40 -12.45 13.92
C LEU A 717 26.90 -13.91 13.92
N PRO A 718 27.79 -14.34 13.00
CA PRO A 718 28.39 -15.66 13.10
C PRO A 718 29.12 -15.93 14.42
N ALA A 719 29.82 -14.93 14.98
CA ALA A 719 30.53 -15.09 16.25
C ALA A 719 29.57 -15.29 17.44
N LEU A 720 28.50 -14.49 17.54
CA LEU A 720 27.43 -14.68 18.52
C LEU A 720 26.80 -16.07 18.41
N TRP A 721 26.44 -16.45 17.19
CA TRP A 721 25.81 -17.74 16.92
C TRP A 721 26.73 -18.92 17.27
N ARG A 722 28.00 -18.87 16.86
CA ARG A 722 29.02 -19.90 17.16
C ARG A 722 29.27 -20.04 18.66
N ALA A 723 29.41 -18.91 19.38
CA ALA A 723 29.65 -18.92 20.83
C ALA A 723 28.52 -19.60 21.62
N ALA A 724 27.28 -19.42 21.17
CA ALA A 724 26.11 -19.98 21.84
C ALA A 724 25.75 -21.39 21.39
N THR A 725 25.90 -21.72 20.10
CA THR A 725 25.37 -22.97 19.51
C THR A 725 26.43 -23.98 19.08
N GLY A 726 27.69 -23.54 18.94
CA GLY A 726 28.77 -24.34 18.36
C GLY A 726 28.76 -24.44 16.83
N GLU A 727 27.75 -23.91 16.13
CA GLU A 727 27.71 -23.93 14.67
C GLU A 727 28.73 -22.93 14.07
N ASP A 728 29.66 -23.42 13.25
CA ASP A 728 30.67 -22.59 12.60
C ASP A 728 30.26 -22.17 11.18
N LEU A 729 29.73 -20.95 11.09
CA LEU A 729 29.35 -20.34 9.81
C LEU A 729 30.55 -19.73 9.07
N PHE A 730 31.67 -19.45 9.74
CA PHE A 730 32.89 -19.02 9.05
C PHE A 730 33.46 -20.15 8.19
N ALA A 731 33.35 -21.40 8.67
CA ALA A 731 33.79 -22.58 7.94
C ALA A 731 32.83 -23.00 6.81
N SER A 732 31.52 -22.82 7.00
CA SER A 732 30.49 -23.36 6.09
C SER A 732 30.00 -22.38 5.02
N GLU A 733 30.19 -21.06 5.19
CA GLU A 733 29.69 -20.04 4.27
C GLU A 733 30.84 -19.35 3.50
N PRO A 734 31.15 -19.78 2.26
CA PRO A 734 32.32 -19.27 1.51
C PRO A 734 32.23 -17.76 1.21
N GLY A 735 31.02 -17.22 1.08
CA GLY A 735 30.78 -15.79 0.88
C GLY A 735 31.33 -14.90 2.00
N ILE A 736 31.39 -15.41 3.24
CA ILE A 736 31.94 -14.68 4.40
C ILE A 736 33.44 -14.49 4.24
N ARG A 737 34.17 -15.52 3.79
CA ARG A 737 35.60 -15.41 3.46
C ARG A 737 35.79 -14.45 2.26
N GLY A 738 35.00 -14.63 1.20
CA GLY A 738 35.09 -13.81 0.00
C GLY A 738 34.88 -12.31 0.26
N PHE A 739 34.09 -11.96 1.28
CA PHE A 739 33.92 -10.56 1.70
C PHE A 739 35.24 -9.86 2.03
N LEU A 740 36.24 -10.58 2.54
CA LEU A 740 37.58 -10.04 2.79
C LEU A 740 38.33 -9.72 1.49
N ASP A 741 38.19 -10.56 0.46
CA ASP A 741 38.68 -10.23 -0.89
C ASP A 741 38.00 -8.93 -1.35
N PHE A 742 36.68 -8.83 -1.22
CA PHE A 742 35.96 -7.63 -1.63
C PHE A 742 36.45 -6.37 -0.93
N LEU A 743 36.74 -6.41 0.37
CA LEU A 743 37.33 -5.28 1.09
C LEU A 743 38.67 -4.82 0.49
N VAL A 744 39.49 -5.75 0.01
CA VAL A 744 40.78 -5.43 -0.62
C VAL A 744 40.57 -4.89 -2.05
N TYR A 745 39.82 -5.58 -2.90
CA TYR A 745 39.66 -5.21 -4.30
C TYR A 745 38.87 -3.91 -4.51
N ARG A 746 37.90 -3.61 -3.64
CA ARG A 746 37.14 -2.35 -3.69
C ARG A 746 37.94 -1.12 -3.29
N THR A 747 39.15 -1.30 -2.74
CA THR A 747 40.05 -0.22 -2.34
C THR A 747 40.86 0.22 -3.55
N ARG A 748 40.67 1.48 -3.95
CA ARG A 748 41.37 2.12 -5.07
C ARG A 748 42.85 2.36 -4.73
N PRO A 749 43.69 2.67 -5.72
CA PRO A 749 45.11 2.99 -5.49
C PRO A 749 45.34 4.20 -4.57
N ASP A 750 44.38 5.13 -4.45
CA ASP A 750 44.45 6.27 -3.50
C ASP A 750 44.07 5.90 -2.06
N GLY A 751 43.84 4.62 -1.76
CA GLY A 751 43.43 4.14 -0.44
C GLY A 751 41.95 4.40 -0.10
N THR A 752 41.16 5.00 -1.01
CA THR A 752 39.71 5.18 -0.81
C THR A 752 38.90 4.09 -1.50
N HIS A 753 37.63 3.95 -1.16
CA HIS A 753 36.76 2.89 -1.65
C HIS A 753 36.12 3.25 -3.00
N MET A 754 35.71 2.25 -3.78
CA MET A 754 34.90 2.46 -4.98
C MET A 754 33.65 3.35 -4.72
N ARG A 755 33.20 4.08 -5.75
CA ARG A 755 32.12 5.10 -5.65
C ARG A 755 30.72 4.59 -6.00
N TRP A 756 30.54 3.28 -6.06
CA TRP A 756 29.24 2.64 -6.33
C TRP A 756 28.25 2.86 -5.20
N GLY A 757 26.96 3.02 -5.53
CA GLY A 757 25.86 3.14 -4.57
C GLY A 757 25.91 4.42 -3.73
N ASP A 758 25.04 4.51 -2.71
CA ASP A 758 25.01 5.70 -1.87
C ASP A 758 26.27 5.84 -0.99
N GLY A 759 26.82 7.05 -0.96
CA GLY A 759 27.93 7.38 -0.08
C GLY A 759 28.41 8.82 -0.17
N ALA A 760 28.95 9.30 0.94
CA ALA A 760 29.70 10.53 1.10
C ALA A 760 31.10 10.30 1.71
N TRP A 761 31.29 9.19 2.46
CA TRP A 761 32.51 8.91 3.22
C TRP A 761 33.19 7.60 2.78
N PHE A 762 33.98 7.69 1.70
CA PHE A 762 34.62 6.54 1.05
C PHE A 762 35.97 6.12 1.65
N ASN A 763 36.23 6.44 2.91
CA ASN A 763 37.43 6.04 3.66
C ASN A 763 37.07 5.33 4.98
N ARG A 764 35.78 5.06 5.21
CA ARG A 764 35.30 4.42 6.42
C ARG A 764 35.45 2.92 6.29
N HIS A 765 36.28 2.31 7.13
CA HIS A 765 36.49 0.86 7.15
C HIS A 765 35.48 0.13 8.07
N PRO A 766 35.10 -1.12 7.75
CA PRO A 766 34.24 -1.92 8.63
C PRO A 766 34.86 -2.15 10.01
N SER A 767 34.07 -2.01 11.08
CA SER A 767 34.57 -2.13 12.47
C SER A 767 35.13 -3.52 12.78
N ASP A 768 34.54 -4.57 12.20
CA ASP A 768 34.88 -5.96 12.51
C ASP A 768 35.73 -6.61 11.41
N ALA A 769 36.23 -5.84 10.44
CA ALA A 769 37.09 -6.37 9.38
C ALA A 769 38.35 -7.04 9.93
N ALA A 770 38.98 -6.46 10.96
CA ALA A 770 40.16 -7.03 11.59
C ALA A 770 39.87 -8.38 12.26
N ALA A 771 38.74 -8.49 12.96
CA ALA A 771 38.31 -9.73 13.61
C ALA A 771 38.03 -10.82 12.56
N LEU A 772 37.28 -10.47 11.51
CA LEU A 772 37.01 -11.38 10.40
C LEU A 772 38.30 -11.83 9.69
N ALA A 773 39.23 -10.91 9.45
CA ALA A 773 40.50 -11.23 8.82
C ALA A 773 41.37 -12.16 9.69
N LEU A 774 41.30 -12.05 11.02
CA LEU A 774 41.97 -12.98 11.94
C LEU A 774 41.39 -14.40 11.86
N GLU A 775 40.06 -14.54 11.78
CA GLU A 775 39.39 -15.85 11.63
C GLU A 775 39.92 -16.61 10.40
N PHE A 776 40.17 -15.91 9.29
CA PHE A 776 40.67 -16.51 8.04
C PHE A 776 42.18 -16.35 7.81
N ARG A 777 42.91 -15.75 8.76
CA ARG A 777 44.33 -15.36 8.60
C ARG A 777 44.59 -14.58 7.30
N HIS A 778 43.68 -13.67 6.94
CA HIS A 778 43.69 -12.95 5.67
C HIS A 778 44.54 -11.68 5.73
N ALA A 779 45.86 -11.83 5.58
CA ALA A 779 46.85 -10.76 5.76
C ALA A 779 46.58 -9.48 4.96
N ALA A 780 46.11 -9.60 3.70
CA ALA A 780 45.85 -8.43 2.85
C ALA A 780 44.70 -7.56 3.38
N ALA A 781 43.63 -8.18 3.90
CA ALA A 781 42.49 -7.43 4.45
C ALA A 781 42.81 -6.89 5.84
N TYR A 782 43.54 -7.66 6.65
CA TYR A 782 44.02 -7.24 7.97
C TYR A 782 44.91 -6.00 7.89
N SER A 783 45.75 -5.93 6.85
CA SER A 783 46.74 -4.85 6.66
C SER A 783 46.15 -3.58 6.04
N LEU A 784 44.86 -3.55 5.67
CA LEU A 784 44.19 -2.32 5.21
C LEU A 784 44.15 -1.26 6.32
N VAL A 785 43.81 -1.68 7.53
CA VAL A 785 43.81 -0.85 8.74
C VAL A 785 44.34 -1.68 9.90
N PRO A 786 45.67 -1.87 9.99
CA PRO A 786 46.26 -2.72 11.02
C PRO A 786 45.99 -2.10 12.40
N PRO A 787 45.55 -2.91 13.39
CA PRO A 787 45.48 -2.47 14.78
C PRO A 787 46.85 -1.97 15.27
N LYS A 788 46.86 -0.96 16.15
CA LYS A 788 48.09 -0.37 16.69
C LYS A 788 48.22 -0.64 18.18
N GLY A 789 49.46 -0.77 18.65
CA GLY A 789 49.76 -0.78 20.09
C GLY A 789 49.74 -2.15 20.75
N GLY A 790 50.11 -3.21 20.01
CA GLY A 790 50.18 -4.59 20.52
C GLY A 790 48.83 -5.30 20.53
N PRO A 791 48.70 -6.44 21.24
CA PRO A 791 47.46 -7.20 21.29
C PRO A 791 46.33 -6.38 21.94
N VAL A 792 45.22 -6.24 21.23
CA VAL A 792 43.97 -5.61 21.65
C VAL A 792 42.79 -6.40 21.07
N PRO A 793 41.63 -6.48 21.74
CA PRO A 793 40.46 -7.14 21.18
C PRO A 793 40.03 -6.49 19.87
N THR A 794 39.74 -7.31 18.85
CA THR A 794 39.22 -6.85 17.56
C THR A 794 37.73 -7.13 17.44
N GLY A 795 36.97 -6.21 16.85
CA GLY A 795 35.50 -6.37 16.70
C GLY A 795 34.71 -6.22 18.00
N TRP A 796 33.41 -6.51 17.93
CA TRP A 796 32.45 -6.17 18.99
C TRP A 796 31.80 -7.38 19.68
N PRO A 797 31.52 -7.33 21.02
CA PRO A 797 32.10 -6.46 22.05
C PRO A 797 33.47 -6.97 22.52
N TRP A 798 33.83 -8.18 22.09
CA TRP A 798 35.13 -8.82 22.20
C TRP A 798 35.24 -9.85 21.06
N GLY A 799 36.28 -9.72 20.24
CA GLY A 799 36.69 -10.76 19.30
C GLY A 799 38.15 -11.13 19.50
N PRO A 800 38.77 -11.87 18.57
CA PRO A 800 40.15 -12.30 18.69
C PRO A 800 41.11 -11.13 18.96
N LEU A 801 42.16 -11.35 19.76
CA LEU A 801 43.19 -10.35 19.97
C LEU A 801 43.95 -10.08 18.67
N SER A 802 44.35 -8.83 18.44
CA SER A 802 45.20 -8.44 17.31
C SER A 802 46.52 -9.20 17.31
N ASP A 803 47.00 -9.50 16.09
CA ASP A 803 48.24 -10.22 15.85
C ASP A 803 49.11 -9.41 14.88
N ASP A 804 50.13 -8.75 15.42
CA ASP A 804 51.10 -7.98 14.63
C ASP A 804 51.81 -8.85 13.57
N GLY A 805 51.90 -10.16 13.79
CA GLY A 805 52.50 -11.11 12.84
C GLY A 805 51.66 -11.34 11.58
N LEU A 806 50.40 -10.92 11.57
CA LEU A 806 49.54 -10.96 10.38
C LEU A 806 49.62 -9.68 9.54
N ILE A 807 50.30 -8.63 10.04
CA ILE A 807 50.50 -7.38 9.32
C ILE A 807 51.54 -7.61 8.22
N ASP A 808 51.10 -7.53 6.97
CA ASP A 808 51.92 -7.66 5.78
C ASP A 808 51.42 -6.71 4.69
N LEU A 809 52.12 -5.58 4.54
CA LEU A 809 51.79 -4.53 3.57
C LEU A 809 51.97 -4.99 2.12
N GLN A 810 52.70 -6.09 1.88
CA GLN A 810 52.89 -6.68 0.55
C GLN A 810 51.91 -7.83 0.28
N ALA A 811 51.03 -8.18 1.22
CA ALA A 811 50.12 -9.29 1.05
C ALA A 811 49.16 -9.11 -0.13
N ALA A 812 48.72 -7.87 -0.40
CA ALA A 812 47.87 -7.56 -1.54
C ALA A 812 48.58 -7.86 -2.88
N ALA A 813 49.90 -7.66 -2.99
CA ALA A 813 50.67 -7.90 -4.22
C ALA A 813 50.65 -9.38 -4.68
N ARG A 814 50.26 -10.30 -3.79
CA ARG A 814 50.14 -11.75 -4.09
C ARG A 814 48.72 -12.15 -4.54
N LEU A 815 47.77 -11.22 -4.49
CA LEU A 815 46.40 -11.49 -4.95
C LEU A 815 46.30 -11.32 -6.47
N PRO A 816 45.40 -12.07 -7.13
CA PRO A 816 45.13 -11.89 -8.57
C PRO A 816 44.82 -10.44 -8.96
N LEU A 817 45.08 -10.10 -10.22
CA LEU A 817 44.84 -8.76 -10.74
C LEU A 817 43.42 -8.55 -11.28
N ALA A 818 42.56 -9.56 -11.20
CA ALA A 818 41.13 -9.45 -11.46
C ALA A 818 40.34 -10.38 -10.56
N LYS A 819 39.17 -9.92 -10.14
CA LYS A 819 38.22 -10.69 -9.34
C LYS A 819 36.80 -10.39 -9.78
N LEU A 820 36.03 -11.43 -10.05
CA LEU A 820 34.58 -11.37 -10.22
C LEU A 820 33.92 -11.66 -8.87
N PHE A 821 33.07 -10.73 -8.44
CA PHE A 821 32.13 -10.87 -7.33
C PHE A 821 30.78 -11.33 -7.88
N ASP A 822 30.61 -12.64 -8.00
CA ASP A 822 29.53 -13.34 -8.70
C ASP A 822 28.13 -12.98 -8.21
N GLY A 823 27.90 -12.92 -6.89
CA GLY A 823 26.58 -12.63 -6.32
C GLY A 823 26.03 -11.25 -6.71
N ILE A 824 26.89 -10.23 -6.81
CA ILE A 824 26.51 -8.86 -7.20
C ILE A 824 26.84 -8.52 -8.66
N GLY A 825 27.41 -9.48 -9.41
CA GLY A 825 27.83 -9.28 -10.80
C GLY A 825 28.86 -8.17 -10.99
N MET A 826 29.89 -8.09 -10.13
CA MET A 826 30.89 -7.02 -10.19
C MET A 826 32.28 -7.55 -10.52
N LEU A 827 32.85 -7.13 -11.64
CA LEU A 827 34.24 -7.40 -12.01
C LEU A 827 35.11 -6.22 -11.59
N ILE A 828 36.19 -6.48 -10.86
CA ILE A 828 37.24 -5.50 -10.55
C ILE A 828 38.55 -6.02 -11.13
N ALA A 829 39.28 -5.16 -11.84
CA ALA A 829 40.60 -5.48 -12.37
C ALA A 829 41.59 -4.33 -12.16
N ARG A 830 42.88 -4.68 -12.08
CA ARG A 830 43.98 -3.73 -11.85
C ARG A 830 45.17 -4.04 -12.77
N SER A 831 46.03 -3.04 -13.04
CA SER A 831 47.34 -3.29 -13.65
C SER A 831 48.30 -3.98 -12.69
N ASP A 832 48.26 -3.58 -11.42
CA ASP A 832 49.10 -4.05 -10.32
C ASP A 832 48.50 -3.55 -8.98
N TRP A 833 49.22 -3.74 -7.87
CA TRP A 833 48.79 -3.34 -6.52
C TRP A 833 49.47 -2.06 -6.01
N SER A 834 50.24 -1.35 -6.83
CA SER A 834 50.86 -0.08 -6.46
C SER A 834 49.85 1.07 -6.40
N GLU A 835 50.27 2.19 -5.82
CA GLU A 835 49.51 3.45 -5.80
C GLU A 835 49.31 4.09 -7.18
N HIS A 836 50.10 3.67 -8.18
CA HIS A 836 50.01 4.14 -9.56
C HIS A 836 49.19 3.20 -10.46
N ALA A 837 48.66 2.11 -9.90
CA ALA A 837 47.92 1.13 -10.68
C ALA A 837 46.72 1.77 -11.42
N THR A 838 46.48 1.32 -12.64
CA THR A 838 45.15 1.47 -13.22
C THR A 838 44.22 0.49 -12.52
N TRP A 839 43.08 0.98 -12.05
CA TRP A 839 42.02 0.22 -11.40
C TRP A 839 40.73 0.44 -12.18
N VAL A 840 40.06 -0.65 -12.54
CA VAL A 840 38.79 -0.62 -13.27
C VAL A 840 37.75 -1.46 -12.55
N SER A 841 36.49 -1.04 -12.62
CA SER A 841 35.37 -1.87 -12.21
C SER A 841 34.24 -1.84 -13.21
N PHE A 842 33.50 -2.93 -13.30
CA PHE A 842 32.35 -3.13 -14.17
C PHE A 842 31.27 -3.89 -13.41
N LYS A 843 30.01 -3.47 -13.53
CA LYS A 843 28.88 -4.04 -12.79
C LYS A 843 27.77 -4.47 -13.74
N ALA A 844 27.30 -5.70 -13.63
CA ALA A 844 26.09 -6.21 -14.27
C ALA A 844 25.53 -7.42 -13.49
N GLY A 845 24.55 -7.16 -12.63
CA GLY A 845 23.96 -8.16 -11.74
C GLY A 845 22.50 -7.84 -11.41
N ASP A 846 21.98 -8.51 -10.38
CA ASP A 846 20.64 -8.26 -9.87
C ASP A 846 20.61 -6.99 -9.00
N ASN A 847 19.46 -6.31 -8.96
CA ASN A 847 19.24 -5.22 -8.01
C ASN A 847 18.66 -5.80 -6.71
N PHE A 848 19.36 -5.56 -5.60
CA PHE A 848 19.03 -6.10 -4.29
C PHE A 848 18.39 -5.07 -3.35
N TRP A 849 17.76 -4.01 -3.89
CA TRP A 849 17.15 -2.92 -3.11
C TRP A 849 18.20 -2.08 -2.34
N SER A 850 17.72 -1.28 -1.39
CA SER A 850 18.50 -0.42 -0.50
C SER A 850 19.36 0.57 -1.30
N HIS A 851 20.57 0.85 -0.85
CA HIS A 851 21.49 1.83 -1.40
C HIS A 851 22.15 1.45 -2.75
N SER A 852 21.51 0.56 -3.54
CA SER A 852 21.98 0.14 -4.86
C SER A 852 21.43 1.05 -5.95
N HIS A 853 22.26 1.59 -6.85
CA HIS A 853 21.83 2.49 -7.91
C HIS A 853 21.27 1.80 -9.18
N LEU A 854 20.75 2.61 -10.11
CA LEU A 854 20.26 2.16 -11.43
C LEU A 854 21.40 2.12 -12.46
N ASP A 855 22.39 1.27 -12.20
CA ASP A 855 23.76 1.38 -12.72
C ASP A 855 24.23 0.11 -13.46
N GLN A 856 23.32 -0.76 -13.91
CA GLN A 856 23.71 -2.01 -14.58
C GLN A 856 24.40 -1.75 -15.92
N GLY A 857 25.53 -2.40 -16.14
CA GLY A 857 26.40 -2.20 -17.30
C GLY A 857 27.36 -1.03 -17.16
N ALA A 858 27.32 -0.27 -16.07
CA ALA A 858 28.28 0.83 -15.87
C ALA A 858 29.70 0.29 -15.59
N PHE A 859 30.69 1.15 -15.84
CA PHE A 859 32.09 0.91 -15.49
C PHE A 859 32.71 2.16 -14.87
N THR A 860 33.80 2.00 -14.13
CA THR A 860 34.64 3.12 -13.67
C THR A 860 36.11 2.84 -13.92
N ILE A 861 36.90 3.88 -14.11
CA ILE A 861 38.35 3.82 -14.38
C ILE A 861 39.05 4.83 -13.48
N TYR A 862 40.06 4.36 -12.76
CA TYR A 862 40.98 5.16 -11.97
C TYR A 862 42.41 4.88 -12.45
N SER A 863 43.17 5.90 -12.82
CA SER A 863 44.59 5.79 -13.16
C SER A 863 45.27 7.13 -12.90
N GLY A 864 46.07 7.21 -11.83
CA GLY A 864 46.61 8.48 -11.29
C GLY A 864 45.54 9.44 -10.71
N GLY A 865 44.26 9.14 -10.91
CA GLY A 865 43.09 9.89 -10.48
C GLY A 865 41.81 9.26 -11.07
N PRO A 866 40.62 9.71 -10.64
CA PRO A 866 39.36 9.24 -11.20
C PRO A 866 39.19 9.76 -12.65
N LEU A 867 39.05 8.87 -13.63
CA LEU A 867 38.94 9.20 -15.06
C LEU A 867 37.52 9.02 -15.58
N ALA A 868 37.02 7.78 -15.57
CA ALA A 868 35.61 7.47 -15.84
C ALA A 868 34.93 7.24 -14.49
N ILE A 869 34.06 8.17 -14.09
CA ILE A 869 33.57 8.27 -12.71
C ILE A 869 32.16 7.72 -12.58
N ASP A 870 31.83 7.28 -11.36
CA ASP A 870 30.45 7.21 -10.90
C ASP A 870 30.10 8.60 -10.36
N SER A 871 29.20 9.32 -11.02
CA SER A 871 29.00 10.75 -10.81
C SER A 871 27.84 11.07 -9.86
N GLY A 872 27.76 12.32 -9.44
CA GLY A 872 26.73 12.75 -8.49
C GLY A 872 27.23 12.75 -7.06
N TRP A 873 26.34 13.15 -6.15
CA TRP A 873 26.63 13.31 -4.74
C TRP A 873 25.40 12.86 -3.98
N TYR A 874 25.56 12.07 -2.93
CA TYR A 874 24.43 11.56 -2.16
C TYR A 874 23.59 12.67 -1.52
N GLY A 875 24.19 13.82 -1.16
CA GLY A 875 23.49 14.98 -0.57
C GLY A 875 23.07 14.75 0.88
N PRO A 876 22.66 15.78 1.65
CA PRO A 876 22.48 15.65 3.09
C PRO A 876 21.30 14.75 3.49
N ALA A 877 20.38 14.47 2.56
CA ALA A 877 19.20 13.65 2.83
C ALA A 877 18.91 12.66 1.68
N TYR A 878 18.71 11.41 2.08
CA TYR A 878 18.15 10.37 1.23
C TYR A 878 16.81 10.83 0.62
N GLY A 879 16.62 10.58 -0.67
CA GLY A 879 15.38 10.93 -1.37
C GLY A 879 15.30 12.38 -1.87
N SER A 880 16.35 13.18 -1.73
CA SER A 880 16.43 14.54 -2.27
C SER A 880 16.25 14.61 -3.80
N GLU A 881 15.99 15.80 -4.35
CA GLU A 881 15.83 15.99 -5.80
C GLU A 881 17.07 15.56 -6.59
N HIS A 882 18.27 15.92 -6.15
CA HIS A 882 19.52 15.50 -6.79
C HIS A 882 19.74 14.00 -6.71
N HIS A 883 19.46 13.40 -5.54
CA HIS A 883 19.55 11.95 -5.37
C HIS A 883 18.63 11.23 -6.36
N MET A 884 17.33 11.56 -6.38
CA MET A 884 16.34 10.80 -7.15
C MET A 884 16.28 11.13 -8.65
N ASN A 885 16.75 12.31 -9.07
CA ASN A 885 16.72 12.73 -10.48
C ASN A 885 18.08 12.64 -11.20
N TYR A 886 19.17 12.46 -10.45
CA TYR A 886 20.51 12.40 -11.03
C TYR A 886 21.33 11.25 -10.44
N ALA A 887 21.77 11.33 -9.18
CA ALA A 887 22.79 10.42 -8.64
C ALA A 887 22.34 8.94 -8.64
N TYR A 888 21.07 8.67 -8.31
CA TYR A 888 20.50 7.32 -8.32
C TYR A 888 20.15 6.86 -9.78
N GLN A 889 19.97 7.79 -10.71
CA GLN A 889 19.51 7.50 -12.08
C GLN A 889 20.69 7.09 -12.99
N SER A 890 20.39 6.32 -14.04
CA SER A 890 21.42 5.79 -14.94
C SER A 890 22.25 6.88 -15.63
N ILE A 891 21.70 8.08 -15.84
CA ILE A 891 22.42 9.23 -16.42
C ILE A 891 23.68 9.66 -15.65
N ALA A 892 23.78 9.32 -14.36
CA ALA A 892 24.97 9.62 -13.56
C ALA A 892 26.13 8.63 -13.79
N HIS A 893 25.93 7.57 -14.59
CA HIS A 893 26.84 6.43 -14.70
C HIS A 893 27.32 6.20 -16.15
N ASN A 894 28.46 5.52 -16.32
CA ASN A 894 29.10 5.27 -17.63
C ASN A 894 28.43 4.11 -18.39
N LEU A 895 27.23 4.35 -18.92
CA LEU A 895 26.37 3.36 -19.59
C LEU A 895 25.64 3.94 -20.80
N VAL A 896 24.76 3.14 -21.44
CA VAL A 896 23.89 3.61 -22.52
C VAL A 896 22.52 4.00 -22.00
N THR A 897 21.98 5.16 -22.39
CA THR A 897 20.56 5.50 -22.17
C THR A 897 19.79 5.49 -23.48
N VAL A 898 18.51 5.08 -23.43
CA VAL A 898 17.61 5.02 -24.58
C VAL A 898 16.34 5.78 -24.22
N THR A 899 16.23 7.02 -24.69
CA THR A 899 15.13 7.92 -24.34
C THR A 899 13.92 7.67 -25.23
N ASP A 900 12.82 7.22 -24.62
CA ASP A 900 11.47 7.35 -25.16
C ASP A 900 10.85 8.66 -24.63
N PRO A 901 10.52 9.63 -25.50
CA PRO A 901 9.88 10.88 -25.08
C PRO A 901 8.54 10.69 -24.34
N ALA A 902 7.87 9.55 -24.53
CA ALA A 902 6.61 9.22 -23.86
C ALA A 902 6.79 8.60 -22.46
N ASP A 903 8.04 8.35 -22.01
CA ASP A 903 8.34 7.84 -20.67
C ASP A 903 8.27 8.96 -19.62
N ASN A 904 7.05 9.45 -19.37
CA ASN A 904 6.75 10.59 -18.51
C ASN A 904 5.80 10.24 -17.34
N GLN A 905 5.68 8.94 -17.03
CA GLN A 905 4.83 8.49 -15.94
C GLN A 905 5.28 9.14 -14.62
N PRO A 906 4.37 9.78 -13.88
CA PRO A 906 4.71 10.40 -12.62
C PRO A 906 4.89 9.31 -11.56
N GLY A 907 5.81 9.52 -10.62
CA GLY A 907 6.04 8.57 -9.54
C GLY A 907 5.11 8.82 -8.35
N PRO A 908 5.05 7.88 -7.40
CA PRO A 908 4.23 8.04 -6.21
C PRO A 908 4.74 9.25 -5.41
N GLY A 909 3.81 10.11 -4.99
CA GLY A 909 4.05 11.25 -4.12
C GLY A 909 3.84 10.91 -2.65
N PHE A 910 3.99 11.90 -1.77
CA PHE A 910 3.62 11.75 -0.35
C PHE A 910 2.10 11.53 -0.16
N ASP A 911 1.30 11.98 -1.13
CA ASP A 911 -0.12 11.66 -1.26
C ASP A 911 -0.42 11.26 -2.73
N HIS A 912 -1.52 10.53 -2.94
CA HIS A 912 -1.94 10.11 -4.29
C HIS A 912 -2.39 11.28 -5.19
N ALA A 913 -2.66 12.46 -4.61
CA ALA A 913 -3.15 13.63 -5.31
C ALA A 913 -2.02 14.50 -5.89
N ASN A 914 -0.80 14.40 -5.35
CA ASN A 914 0.38 15.19 -5.67
C ASN A 914 1.56 14.26 -6.02
N PRO A 915 1.55 13.63 -7.21
CA PRO A 915 2.60 12.70 -7.58
C PRO A 915 3.93 13.45 -7.81
N ARG A 916 5.05 12.81 -7.45
CA ARG A 916 6.38 13.39 -7.67
C ARG A 916 6.80 13.17 -9.11
N HIS A 917 7.24 14.24 -9.77
CA HIS A 917 7.77 14.16 -11.12
C HIS A 917 9.27 13.85 -11.08
N TYR A 918 9.68 12.83 -11.83
CA TYR A 918 11.06 12.42 -11.93
C TYR A 918 11.56 12.61 -13.36
N ALA A 919 12.80 13.11 -13.51
CA ALA A 919 13.40 13.35 -14.82
C ALA A 919 13.44 12.07 -15.68
N ASN A 920 13.07 12.20 -16.96
CA ASN A 920 13.26 11.14 -17.94
C ASN A 920 14.72 11.18 -18.43
N ASP A 921 15.55 10.39 -17.75
CA ASP A 921 16.98 10.26 -18.02
C ASP A 921 17.28 9.28 -19.19
N GLY A 922 16.25 8.62 -19.74
CA GLY A 922 16.40 7.51 -20.70
C GLY A 922 17.02 6.24 -20.12
N GLY A 923 17.18 6.17 -18.79
CA GLY A 923 17.91 5.14 -18.08
C GLY A 923 17.12 3.87 -17.80
N GLN A 924 17.60 3.11 -16.83
CA GLN A 924 17.02 1.82 -16.44
C GLN A 924 15.66 1.97 -15.74
N ARG A 925 15.00 0.84 -15.52
CA ARG A 925 13.79 0.70 -14.72
C ARG A 925 14.06 1.19 -13.29
N ARG A 926 13.08 1.85 -12.68
CA ARG A 926 13.19 2.47 -11.34
C ARG A 926 12.86 1.44 -10.26
N ILE A 927 13.89 0.72 -9.82
CA ILE A 927 13.82 -0.36 -8.83
C ILE A 927 14.64 0.06 -7.60
N GLY A 928 14.24 -0.40 -6.42
CA GLY A 928 14.99 -0.19 -5.18
C GLY A 928 14.28 0.75 -4.21
N SER A 929 15.01 1.24 -3.22
CA SER A 929 14.46 2.07 -2.16
C SER A 929 14.14 3.49 -2.63
N GLY A 930 13.30 4.21 -1.88
CA GLY A 930 13.06 5.66 -2.08
C GLY A 930 12.12 6.03 -3.24
N TRP A 931 11.83 5.10 -4.15
CA TRP A 931 10.88 5.34 -5.23
C TRP A 931 9.41 5.35 -4.77
N GLY A 932 9.11 4.90 -3.55
CA GLY A 932 7.73 4.79 -3.03
C GLY A 932 6.87 3.74 -3.77
N VAL A 933 7.50 2.89 -4.59
CA VAL A 933 6.83 1.82 -5.33
C VAL A 933 6.78 0.59 -4.43
N ASP A 934 7.83 -0.24 -4.37
CA ASP A 934 7.77 -1.49 -3.61
C ASP A 934 8.67 -1.50 -2.37
N GLY A 935 8.16 -2.13 -1.30
CA GLY A 935 8.96 -2.48 -0.13
C GLY A 935 9.97 -3.60 -0.42
N ALA A 936 11.09 -3.56 0.29
CA ALA A 936 12.15 -4.57 0.22
C ALA A 936 11.60 -5.99 0.49
N PRO A 937 12.08 -7.03 -0.19
CA PRO A 937 11.70 -8.42 0.14
C PRO A 937 12.12 -8.81 1.55
N LEU A 938 11.32 -9.60 2.26
CA LEU A 938 11.60 -10.06 3.63
C LEU A 938 12.41 -11.35 3.67
N ASP A 939 12.55 -12.03 2.54
CA ASP A 939 13.37 -13.24 2.36
C ASP A 939 13.67 -13.48 0.86
N ALA A 940 14.54 -14.46 0.61
CA ALA A 940 14.92 -14.86 -0.74
C ALA A 940 13.75 -15.44 -1.56
N LYS A 941 12.73 -16.01 -0.90
CA LYS A 941 11.55 -16.56 -1.59
C LYS A 941 10.68 -15.43 -2.15
N GLN A 942 10.45 -14.37 -1.37
CA GLN A 942 9.70 -13.20 -1.82
C GLN A 942 10.48 -12.43 -2.90
N TRP A 943 11.82 -12.39 -2.82
CA TRP A 943 12.64 -11.88 -3.90
C TRP A 943 12.44 -12.72 -5.17
N ALA A 944 12.50 -14.05 -5.08
CA ALA A 944 12.34 -14.96 -6.22
C ALA A 944 10.95 -14.89 -6.86
N GLN A 945 9.89 -14.74 -6.06
CA GLN A 945 8.52 -14.50 -6.56
C GLN A 945 8.41 -13.19 -7.37
N ARG A 946 9.27 -12.22 -7.08
CA ARG A 946 9.36 -10.93 -7.76
C ARG A 946 10.64 -10.81 -8.60
N ARG A 947 11.21 -11.95 -9.02
CA ARG A 947 12.49 -11.98 -9.73
C ARG A 947 12.48 -11.08 -10.96
N GLU A 948 11.37 -10.99 -11.68
CA GLU A 948 11.27 -10.14 -12.87
C GLU A 948 11.43 -8.63 -12.57
N THR A 949 11.05 -8.20 -11.36
CA THR A 949 11.26 -6.82 -10.91
C THR A 949 12.74 -6.58 -10.63
N TYR A 950 13.37 -7.48 -9.84
CA TYR A 950 14.72 -7.29 -9.30
C TYR A 950 15.86 -7.74 -10.24
N HIS A 951 15.56 -8.62 -11.19
CA HIS A 951 16.53 -9.05 -12.19
C HIS A 951 16.80 -7.90 -13.17
N THR A 952 18.01 -7.37 -13.15
CA THR A 952 18.39 -6.20 -13.96
C THR A 952 19.55 -6.50 -14.90
N GLY A 953 20.45 -7.42 -14.55
CA GLY A 953 21.42 -7.93 -15.49
C GLY A 953 22.14 -9.15 -14.97
N ARG A 954 23.05 -9.66 -15.79
CA ARG A 954 24.03 -10.68 -15.38
C ARG A 954 25.24 -10.64 -16.30
N ILE A 955 26.41 -10.95 -15.73
CA ILE A 955 27.58 -11.34 -16.50
C ILE A 955 27.37 -12.79 -16.97
N VAL A 956 27.18 -12.97 -18.28
CA VAL A 956 26.91 -14.28 -18.90
C VAL A 956 28.19 -15.07 -19.18
N ALA A 957 29.31 -14.37 -19.39
CA ALA A 957 30.62 -14.95 -19.56
C ALA A 957 31.66 -13.96 -19.03
N HIS A 958 32.74 -14.48 -18.46
CA HIS A 958 33.88 -13.68 -18.04
C HIS A 958 35.18 -14.43 -18.31
N MET A 959 36.26 -13.67 -18.46
CA MET A 959 37.61 -14.17 -18.63
C MET A 959 38.54 -13.31 -17.77
N ALA A 960 39.41 -13.95 -17.00
CA ALA A 960 40.39 -13.28 -16.16
C ALA A 960 41.72 -14.02 -16.29
N GLU A 961 42.52 -13.57 -17.25
CA GLU A 961 43.90 -14.03 -17.49
C GLU A 961 44.88 -12.97 -16.97
N ASP A 962 46.18 -13.26 -17.00
CA ASP A 962 47.22 -12.37 -16.45
C ASP A 962 47.26 -11.01 -17.16
N ASP A 963 47.00 -10.96 -18.46
CA ASP A 963 47.06 -9.75 -19.28
C ASP A 963 45.69 -9.18 -19.64
N LEU A 964 44.60 -9.92 -19.47
CA LEU A 964 43.27 -9.55 -19.96
C LEU A 964 42.14 -9.90 -18.98
N ALA A 965 41.25 -8.95 -18.74
CA ALA A 965 39.99 -9.16 -18.03
C ALA A 965 38.81 -8.77 -18.94
N VAL A 966 37.87 -9.68 -19.16
CA VAL A 966 36.68 -9.46 -20.01
C VAL A 966 35.43 -9.90 -19.28
N ALA A 967 34.35 -9.12 -19.40
CA ALA A 967 33.00 -9.49 -19.00
C ALA A 967 32.04 -9.25 -20.17
N VAL A 968 31.25 -10.27 -20.50
CA VAL A 968 30.11 -10.20 -21.42
C VAL A 968 28.85 -10.20 -20.56
N ALA A 969 28.01 -9.19 -20.70
CA ALA A 969 26.84 -8.99 -19.87
C ALA A 969 25.56 -8.80 -20.70
N ASP A 970 24.49 -9.43 -20.23
CA ASP A 970 23.13 -9.13 -20.65
C ASP A 970 22.51 -8.22 -19.59
N ILE A 971 22.25 -6.96 -19.99
CA ILE A 971 21.63 -5.93 -19.15
C ILE A 971 20.28 -5.49 -19.71
N THR A 972 19.73 -6.24 -20.68
CA THR A 972 18.39 -6.02 -21.25
C THR A 972 17.32 -5.92 -20.16
N PRO A 973 17.32 -6.79 -19.13
CA PRO A 973 16.33 -6.71 -18.05
C PRO A 973 16.35 -5.40 -17.26
N ALA A 974 17.44 -4.65 -17.24
CA ALA A 974 17.52 -3.35 -16.58
C ALA A 974 16.67 -2.29 -17.30
N TYR A 975 16.42 -2.44 -18.62
CA TYR A 975 15.67 -1.47 -19.42
C TYR A 975 14.26 -1.94 -19.73
N THR A 976 14.06 -3.25 -19.91
CA THR A 976 12.79 -3.83 -20.35
C THR A 976 12.57 -5.23 -19.77
N ASN A 977 11.38 -5.45 -19.20
CA ASN A 977 10.86 -6.75 -18.78
C ASN A 977 9.44 -6.97 -19.35
N SER A 978 8.70 -8.00 -18.91
CA SER A 978 7.33 -8.24 -19.42
C SER A 978 6.30 -7.20 -18.95
N GLN A 979 6.65 -6.36 -17.97
CA GLN A 979 5.80 -5.29 -17.43
C GLN A 979 6.06 -3.92 -18.09
N SER A 980 7.21 -3.74 -18.73
CA SER A 980 7.53 -2.51 -19.45
C SER A 980 6.52 -2.21 -20.56
N GLY A 981 6.10 -0.95 -20.64
CA GLY A 981 5.06 -0.49 -21.59
C GLY A 981 3.62 -0.60 -21.10
N ARG A 982 3.38 -1.11 -19.88
CA ARG A 982 2.02 -1.21 -19.29
C ARG A 982 1.57 0.03 -18.49
N GLY A 983 2.31 1.13 -18.56
CA GLY A 983 1.99 2.39 -17.86
C GLY A 983 2.46 2.49 -16.41
N SER A 984 3.38 1.61 -15.97
CA SER A 984 3.98 1.65 -14.63
C SER A 984 5.17 2.61 -14.54
N PHE A 985 5.24 3.39 -13.46
CA PHE A 985 6.37 4.27 -13.15
C PHE A 985 7.70 3.51 -12.98
N ALA A 986 7.66 2.34 -12.34
CA ALA A 986 8.85 1.55 -12.07
C ALA A 986 9.37 0.82 -13.32
N ASP A 987 8.45 0.20 -14.08
CA ASP A 987 8.81 -0.64 -15.23
C ASP A 987 9.08 0.18 -16.50
N ARG A 988 8.63 1.44 -16.52
CA ARG A 988 8.84 2.41 -17.60
C ARG A 988 8.35 1.90 -18.96
N THR A 989 8.61 2.65 -20.03
CA THR A 989 8.25 2.20 -21.38
C THR A 989 9.22 1.13 -21.90
N ARG A 990 8.75 0.31 -22.85
CA ARG A 990 9.57 -0.72 -23.51
C ARG A 990 10.52 -0.07 -24.51
N ARG A 991 11.74 0.23 -24.06
CA ARG A 991 12.72 1.05 -24.81
C ARG A 991 13.68 0.24 -25.66
N VAL A 992 14.00 -0.98 -25.26
CA VAL A 992 14.93 -1.86 -25.98
C VAL A 992 14.39 -3.27 -26.09
N GLU A 993 14.73 -3.93 -27.19
CA GLU A 993 14.59 -5.38 -27.38
C GLU A 993 15.84 -6.13 -26.95
N ARG A 994 16.99 -5.45 -26.95
CA ARG A 994 18.29 -6.02 -26.55
C ARG A 994 19.23 -4.91 -26.07
N MET A 995 19.92 -5.18 -24.97
CA MET A 995 21.03 -4.36 -24.46
C MET A 995 22.09 -5.29 -23.90
N TRP A 996 23.11 -5.58 -24.70
CA TRP A 996 24.27 -6.40 -24.30
C TRP A 996 25.52 -5.52 -24.28
N ARG A 997 26.40 -5.78 -23.32
CA ARG A 997 27.66 -5.06 -23.19
C ARG A 997 28.82 -6.03 -23.00
N VAL A 998 29.92 -5.79 -23.72
CA VAL A 998 31.21 -6.41 -23.48
C VAL A 998 32.14 -5.35 -22.92
N PHE A 999 32.68 -5.58 -21.74
CA PHE A 999 33.71 -4.76 -21.12
C PHE A 999 35.02 -5.55 -21.09
N GLY A 1000 36.09 -4.98 -21.63
CA GLY A 1000 37.42 -5.58 -21.64
C GLY A 1000 38.47 -4.60 -21.13
N TYR A 1001 39.45 -5.11 -20.38
CA TYR A 1001 40.62 -4.37 -19.93
C TYR A 1001 41.87 -5.20 -20.16
N GLY A 1002 42.72 -4.72 -21.06
CA GLY A 1002 44.03 -5.29 -21.37
C GLY A 1002 45.14 -4.55 -20.63
N ARG A 1003 45.87 -5.27 -19.77
CA ARG A 1003 46.90 -4.71 -18.88
C ARG A 1003 48.18 -4.36 -19.60
N ILE A 1004 48.60 -5.15 -20.60
CA ILE A 1004 49.85 -4.93 -21.35
C ILE A 1004 49.90 -3.53 -21.97
N ASN A 1005 48.80 -3.14 -22.61
CA ASN A 1005 48.68 -1.84 -23.26
C ASN A 1005 47.97 -0.79 -22.38
N ASN A 1006 47.60 -1.17 -21.15
CA ASN A 1006 46.78 -0.36 -20.23
C ASN A 1006 45.54 0.24 -20.93
N ALA A 1007 44.80 -0.59 -21.68
CA ALA A 1007 43.74 -0.17 -22.57
C ALA A 1007 42.40 -0.86 -22.24
N GLY A 1008 41.32 -0.10 -22.25
CA GLY A 1008 39.95 -0.59 -22.09
C GLY A 1008 39.18 -0.62 -23.40
N GLY A 1009 38.32 -1.61 -23.58
CA GLY A 1009 37.39 -1.73 -24.70
C GLY A 1009 35.96 -1.92 -24.19
N VAL A 1010 35.01 -1.19 -24.77
CA VAL A 1010 33.58 -1.35 -24.48
C VAL A 1010 32.86 -1.53 -25.81
N PHE A 1011 32.10 -2.61 -25.93
CA PHE A 1011 31.24 -2.89 -27.08
C PHE A 1011 29.80 -3.04 -26.60
N ASP A 1012 28.89 -2.28 -27.20
CA ASP A 1012 27.47 -2.26 -26.89
C ASP A 1012 26.65 -2.76 -28.09
N ASP A 1013 25.81 -3.76 -27.84
CA ASP A 1013 24.83 -4.28 -28.81
C ASP A 1013 23.43 -3.86 -28.35
N VAL A 1014 22.95 -2.77 -28.96
CA VAL A 1014 21.73 -2.06 -28.56
C VAL A 1014 20.70 -2.12 -29.67
N VAL A 1015 19.58 -2.79 -29.39
CA VAL A 1015 18.42 -2.83 -30.30
C VAL A 1015 17.27 -2.08 -29.61
N ALA A 1016 17.03 -0.84 -30.04
CA ALA A 1016 15.89 -0.07 -29.55
C ALA A 1016 14.57 -0.60 -30.12
N THR A 1017 13.50 -0.58 -29.31
CA THR A 1017 12.16 -0.99 -29.74
C THR A 1017 11.63 -0.13 -30.89
N ARG A 1018 12.06 1.14 -30.95
CA ARG A 1018 11.69 2.09 -31.99
C ARG A 1018 12.93 2.84 -32.46
N ALA A 1019 13.08 2.97 -33.78
CA ALA A 1019 14.25 3.60 -34.40
C ALA A 1019 14.45 5.07 -34.01
N GLN A 1020 13.37 5.78 -33.68
CA GLN A 1020 13.43 7.19 -33.27
C GLN A 1020 13.87 7.42 -31.82
N PHE A 1021 13.98 6.38 -30.99
CA PHE A 1021 14.42 6.54 -29.61
C PHE A 1021 15.88 6.98 -29.57
N ARG A 1022 16.14 8.08 -28.85
CA ARG A 1022 17.48 8.67 -28.80
C ARG A 1022 18.37 7.82 -27.90
N GLN A 1023 19.41 7.25 -28.48
CA GLN A 1023 20.44 6.52 -27.75
C GLN A 1023 21.59 7.47 -27.38
N ARG A 1024 22.12 7.35 -26.16
CA ARG A 1024 23.29 8.12 -25.69
C ARG A 1024 24.25 7.18 -25.00
N TRP A 1025 25.52 7.26 -25.36
CA TRP A 1025 26.60 6.55 -24.66
C TRP A 1025 27.28 7.55 -23.71
N LEU A 1026 27.32 7.22 -22.42
CA LEU A 1026 27.83 8.09 -21.35
C LEU A 1026 29.21 7.61 -20.89
N ARG A 1027 30.11 8.56 -20.62
CA ARG A 1027 31.45 8.33 -20.06
C ARG A 1027 31.90 9.48 -19.17
#